data_AF-A0A1H8PFV7-F1
#
_entry.id   AF-A0A1H8PFV7-F1
#
_cell.length_a   1.000
_cell.length_b   1.000
_cell.length_c   1.000
_cell.angle_alpha   90.00
_cell.angle_beta   90.00
_cell.angle_gamma   90.00
#
_symmetry.space_group_name_H-M   'P 1'
#
loop_
_entity.id
_entity.type
_entity.pdbx_description
1 polymer ?
#
loop_
_entity_poly.entity_id
_entity_poly.type
_entity_poly.pdbx_seq_one_letter_code
_entity_poly.pdbx_strand_id
1 'polypeptide(L)'
;MGLVNTILDDASGTARLESVAARLKDGTESVTAASTQVRRVAGEQVAAAVDRGVDELHDRSDSGEELRDRILDRVADEACRRVVGRSTEDHGTRLEADRDATPDRALETFLRRYRLDATRLDDETLTAVRDRVAPEADLTAEALLERVAGDADPSASKPGSQARPADAATAVADASEGAYAQFCTALDLETDRPPARVFEDVLSRDAVVVARALERAVDKFSTGLEEPQAGSGPTTGRTRGASADPTVLPEPSLAVGSSGADPDATAGPASVATVAALAARTLVSDDVGDGQALARLLPLLVSGLGGGDDSLGDGVLGWRLLELLSDSLTAADAGGIDLASLRSKSTGAKALVALFVANLVAMSVGAWFSREKAPPIPEEIRDPDGETVVTADQIRLGKKAFQANGLMNHGSILGNGSYFGVDLTADALELKAEYIREYYAHERGADSVEDLEADERAAVAERVEQEFDTDAPEGPFARYSAAEAYAHRRIREEYVDRYHGGDPDRGVPEGFVDSAEQAERIADFACWTAWMAHTDRPDSDHSYTNDWPYVPGTGNRPTGQVLVWSTISMVLLIAGGGAGAWAYHAFDFAEPATEVVDIPSPDSVSVTPTQYAAAWYVPVAGALFVAQTLVGALLAHYYVERTGFYGIGDVLGVDVVSLLPFSVGRAWHINLAILWITALWLAGGLFLPGLFTDRDPPLQAAAATGLLAVLVATTVGAFAGVWLSSQGAFDSPDESELWWLLGSEGLEYLEVGRLWKVLLLVGFVGWTGLVLRSVRLMDEPPTGLGHFMTYAGGSIALMFAASMLYTPDTNIAVTEFWRWWVVHMWVEGVFEFFVTAVVSVALVSMELLEQGDAEKAILFEVFAIMGAGIVGVSHHYWWVGLPDIWVPIGTTFSTLEFVPLLFILYQSFGEYRTLKAQGESFPYALPLLFIVGSSVWNFVGGGVLGFFVNLPVINYYEHGTYLTVAHAHAATFGAFGLLALGLGTYVLRVVTPEAAWEPGWFRGAFWLTNVGLAVMTFVSLLPLGFLQLQTAFQDGYAAARSLEFYEQDHVQTLLWARTLGDTPMILGALAFTVGAVRHLLAARREQRVTG
;
A
#
# COMPACT_ATOMS: atom_id res chain seq x y z
N MET A 1 4.24 44.91 -30.36
CA MET A 1 4.86 43.93 -31.29
C MET A 1 6.16 44.41 -31.95
N GLY A 2 6.37 45.72 -32.23
CA GLY A 2 7.64 46.19 -32.79
C GLY A 2 8.86 46.21 -31.84
N LEU A 3 8.65 46.32 -30.52
CA LEU A 3 9.75 46.36 -29.53
C LEU A 3 10.26 44.97 -29.09
N VAL A 4 9.43 43.93 -29.26
CA VAL A 4 9.74 42.55 -28.84
C VAL A 4 10.64 41.85 -29.86
N ASN A 5 10.48 42.17 -31.14
CA ASN A 5 11.36 41.63 -32.19
C ASN A 5 12.78 42.21 -32.16
N THR A 6 13.03 43.33 -31.47
CA THR A 6 14.38 43.91 -31.37
C THR A 6 15.21 43.28 -30.24
N ILE A 7 14.57 42.63 -29.26
CA ILE A 7 15.25 41.98 -28.13
C ILE A 7 15.57 40.50 -28.42
N LEU A 8 14.82 39.86 -29.33
CA LEU A 8 14.97 38.44 -29.65
C LEU A 8 15.97 38.14 -30.78
N ASP A 9 16.46 39.14 -31.50
CA ASP A 9 17.46 38.97 -32.58
C ASP A 9 18.92 39.05 -32.10
N ASP A 10 19.16 39.29 -30.80
CA ASP A 10 20.51 39.31 -30.25
C ASP A 10 20.73 38.10 -29.33
N ALA A 11 21.60 37.18 -29.77
CA ALA A 11 21.96 35.96 -29.04
C ALA A 11 22.58 36.23 -27.64
N SER A 12 22.87 37.49 -27.32
CA SER A 12 23.34 37.93 -26.00
C SER A 12 22.21 38.19 -24.98
N GLY A 13 20.96 38.35 -25.42
CA GLY A 13 19.81 38.68 -24.57
C GLY A 13 19.23 37.48 -23.81
N THR A 14 19.11 36.33 -24.48
CA THR A 14 18.63 35.08 -23.89
C THR A 14 19.59 34.52 -22.85
N ALA A 15 20.90 34.57 -23.11
CA ALA A 15 21.93 34.13 -22.15
C ALA A 15 21.99 34.99 -20.87
N ARG A 16 21.62 36.28 -20.95
CA ARG A 16 21.54 37.16 -19.77
C ARG A 16 20.30 36.90 -18.92
N LEU A 17 19.16 36.57 -19.53
CA LEU A 17 17.94 36.23 -18.79
C LEU A 17 18.08 34.88 -18.07
N GLU A 18 18.71 33.88 -18.70
CA GLU A 18 19.01 32.59 -18.05
C GLU A 18 20.01 32.74 -16.90
N SER A 19 21.05 33.58 -17.07
CA SER A 19 22.01 33.87 -15.99
C SER A 19 21.39 34.60 -14.80
N VAL A 20 20.33 35.39 -14.99
CA VAL A 20 19.66 36.13 -13.91
C VAL A 20 18.65 35.25 -13.20
N ALA A 21 17.92 34.41 -13.95
CA ALA A 21 17.03 33.39 -13.38
C ALA A 21 17.80 32.36 -12.53
N ALA A 22 18.97 31.92 -12.99
CA ALA A 22 19.82 30.99 -12.23
C ALA A 22 20.33 31.59 -10.91
N ARG A 23 20.70 32.88 -10.89
CA ARG A 23 21.18 33.57 -9.68
C ARG A 23 20.07 33.92 -8.69
N LEU A 24 18.86 34.18 -9.19
CA LEU A 24 17.68 34.37 -8.33
C LEU A 24 17.25 33.05 -7.69
N LYS A 25 17.34 31.92 -8.40
CA LYS A 25 17.07 30.60 -7.85
C LYS A 25 18.07 30.21 -6.74
N ASP A 26 19.37 30.35 -6.99
CA ASP A 26 20.44 30.10 -6.00
C ASP A 26 20.31 30.98 -4.74
N GLY A 27 19.97 32.26 -4.91
CA GLY A 27 19.81 33.20 -3.80
C GLY A 27 18.58 32.90 -2.93
N THR A 28 17.48 32.46 -3.55
CA THR A 28 16.24 32.13 -2.84
C THR A 28 16.37 30.81 -2.08
N GLU A 29 17.05 29.81 -2.65
CA GLU A 29 17.36 28.53 -2.00
C GLU A 29 18.32 28.72 -0.81
N SER A 30 19.35 29.56 -0.95
CA SER A 30 20.30 29.83 0.14
C SER A 30 19.68 30.58 1.33
N VAL A 31 18.78 31.54 1.07
CA VAL A 31 18.09 32.30 2.13
C VAL A 31 17.02 31.45 2.83
N THR A 32 16.35 30.57 2.07
CA THR A 32 15.37 29.64 2.63
C THR A 32 16.05 28.57 3.49
N ALA A 33 17.18 28.01 3.04
CA ALA A 33 17.99 27.05 3.81
C ALA A 33 18.53 27.66 5.11
N ALA A 34 19.02 28.91 5.06
CA ALA A 34 19.50 29.61 6.25
C ALA A 34 18.37 29.94 7.24
N SER A 35 17.19 30.36 6.74
CA SER A 35 16.03 30.65 7.60
C SER A 35 15.46 29.40 8.28
N THR A 36 15.45 28.27 7.57
CA THR A 36 14.98 26.97 8.08
C THR A 36 15.95 26.39 9.11
N GLN A 37 17.26 26.50 8.89
CA GLN A 37 18.27 26.05 9.84
C GLN A 37 18.26 26.86 11.15
N VAL A 38 18.07 28.18 11.07
CA VAL A 38 17.99 29.05 12.25
C VAL A 38 16.72 28.79 13.06
N ARG A 39 15.57 28.60 12.40
CA ARG A 39 14.30 28.26 13.10
C ARG A 39 14.32 26.87 13.73
N ARG A 40 14.97 25.89 13.09
CA ARG A 40 15.09 24.53 13.60
C ARG A 40 15.98 24.45 14.85
N VAL A 41 17.15 25.11 14.82
CA VAL A 41 18.08 25.11 15.95
C VAL A 41 17.53 25.92 17.14
N ALA A 42 16.83 27.04 16.89
CA ALA A 42 16.19 27.81 17.94
C ALA A 42 14.99 27.07 18.57
N GLY A 43 14.20 26.34 17.78
CA GLY A 43 13.06 25.55 18.27
C GLY A 43 13.46 24.33 19.10
N GLU A 44 14.47 23.56 18.65
CA GLU A 44 14.94 22.35 19.34
C GLU A 44 15.60 22.67 20.70
N GLN A 45 16.30 23.81 20.82
CA GLN A 45 16.97 24.20 22.06
C GLN A 45 16.05 24.84 23.10
N VAL A 46 14.98 25.53 22.67
CA VAL A 46 13.98 26.10 23.59
C VAL A 46 13.09 24.99 24.16
N ALA A 47 12.68 24.01 23.35
CA ALA A 47 11.86 22.88 23.81
C ALA A 47 12.62 21.98 24.82
N ALA A 48 13.89 21.63 24.54
CA ALA A 48 14.68 20.76 25.42
C ALA A 48 15.19 21.43 26.72
N ALA A 49 15.15 22.76 26.80
CA ALA A 49 15.46 23.53 28.01
C ALA A 49 14.22 23.74 28.88
N VAL A 50 13.03 23.85 28.26
CA VAL A 50 11.75 23.95 28.96
C VAL A 50 11.36 22.62 29.59
N ASP A 51 11.50 21.49 28.88
CA ASP A 51 11.14 20.16 29.42
C ASP A 51 11.99 19.77 30.65
N ARG A 52 13.31 20.03 30.62
CA ARG A 52 14.18 19.73 31.77
C ARG A 52 13.98 20.67 32.96
N GLY A 53 13.56 21.92 32.71
CA GLY A 53 13.19 22.84 33.77
C GLY A 53 11.87 22.47 34.45
N VAL A 54 10.93 21.87 33.70
CA VAL A 54 9.62 21.43 34.20
C VAL A 54 9.75 20.15 35.06
N ASP A 55 10.64 19.22 34.72
CA ASP A 55 10.89 18.01 35.51
C ASP A 55 11.61 18.26 36.84
N GLU A 56 12.54 19.24 36.92
CA GLU A 56 13.22 19.60 38.16
C GLU A 56 12.37 20.51 39.09
N LEU A 57 11.36 21.19 38.54
CA LEU A 57 10.37 21.99 39.30
C LEU A 57 9.39 21.12 40.10
N HIS A 58 9.30 19.82 39.82
CA HIS A 58 8.38 18.91 40.51
C HIS A 58 8.88 18.39 41.87
N ASP A 59 10.16 18.55 42.21
CA ASP A 59 10.72 17.84 43.38
C ASP A 59 11.22 18.70 44.56
N ARG A 60 11.45 20.02 44.45
CA ARG A 60 11.98 20.81 45.61
C ARG A 60 11.54 22.27 45.67
N SER A 61 10.71 22.59 46.67
CA SER A 61 10.36 23.96 47.08
C SER A 61 11.46 24.58 47.94
N ASP A 62 12.31 25.45 47.38
CA ASP A 62 12.73 26.73 47.99
C ASP A 62 13.82 27.49 47.18
N SER A 63 13.60 28.79 46.98
CA SER A 63 14.51 29.86 46.50
C SER A 63 15.03 29.82 45.04
N GLY A 64 14.44 30.66 44.16
CA GLY A 64 14.57 30.57 42.69
C GLY A 64 15.59 31.46 41.94
N GLU A 65 16.29 32.42 42.56
CA GLU A 65 17.18 33.34 41.80
C GLU A 65 18.64 32.86 41.72
N GLU A 66 19.27 32.40 42.81
CA GLU A 66 20.66 31.91 42.78
C GLU A 66 20.86 30.58 42.03
N LEU A 67 19.78 29.87 41.74
CA LEU A 67 19.79 28.62 40.99
C LEU A 67 19.80 28.90 39.47
N ARG A 68 19.09 29.94 39.03
CA ARG A 68 18.99 30.35 37.63
C ARG A 68 20.35 30.77 37.07
N ASP A 69 21.09 31.60 37.80
CA ASP A 69 22.39 32.11 37.34
C ASP A 69 23.46 31.01 37.31
N ARG A 70 23.40 30.04 38.24
CA ARG A 70 24.29 28.87 38.23
C ARG A 70 24.00 27.88 37.11
N ILE A 71 22.74 27.80 36.65
CA ILE A 71 22.36 26.98 35.49
C ILE A 71 22.81 27.65 34.20
N LEU A 72 22.62 28.97 34.08
CA LEU A 72 23.05 29.74 32.90
C LEU A 72 24.57 29.71 32.69
N ASP A 73 25.36 29.93 33.74
CA ASP A 73 26.83 29.87 33.65
C ASP A 73 27.34 28.46 33.26
N ARG A 74 26.67 27.41 33.75
CA ARG A 74 27.08 26.03 33.47
C ARG A 74 26.64 25.55 32.09
N VAL A 75 25.51 26.06 31.59
CA VAL A 75 25.05 25.84 30.21
C VAL A 75 25.96 26.55 29.22
N ALA A 76 26.40 27.77 29.53
CA ALA A 76 27.35 28.51 28.70
C ALA A 76 28.72 27.82 28.62
N ASP A 77 29.26 27.34 29.74
CA ASP A 77 30.58 26.69 29.77
C ASP A 77 30.58 25.30 29.10
N GLU A 78 29.49 24.53 29.23
CA GLU A 78 29.33 23.22 28.56
C GLU A 78 29.06 23.36 27.05
N ALA A 79 28.32 24.40 26.64
CA ALA A 79 28.14 24.73 25.22
C ALA A 79 29.48 25.11 24.57
N CYS A 80 30.30 25.90 25.26
CA CYS A 80 31.63 26.30 24.76
C CYS A 80 32.58 25.09 24.64
N ARG A 81 32.59 24.20 25.65
CA ARG A 81 33.40 22.98 25.64
C ARG A 81 33.02 21.98 24.55
N ARG A 82 31.75 21.89 24.16
CA ARG A 82 31.28 20.92 23.15
C ARG A 82 31.27 21.44 21.72
N VAL A 83 31.08 22.74 21.52
CA VAL A 83 31.11 23.33 20.17
C VAL A 83 32.54 23.59 19.72
N VAL A 84 33.43 24.01 20.64
CA VAL A 84 34.82 24.38 20.31
C VAL A 84 35.84 23.37 20.85
N GLY A 85 35.40 22.42 21.68
CA GLY A 85 36.23 21.33 22.19
C GLY A 85 37.11 21.66 23.41
N ARG A 86 37.08 22.91 23.95
CA ARG A 86 37.95 23.38 25.07
C ARG A 86 37.30 24.48 25.92
N SER A 87 37.89 24.77 27.08
CA SER A 87 37.41 25.75 28.08
C SER A 87 37.68 27.20 27.66
N THR A 88 36.85 28.12 28.15
CA THR A 88 36.91 29.57 27.92
C THR A 88 38.20 30.24 28.39
N GLU A 89 38.91 29.70 29.38
CA GLU A 89 40.22 30.21 29.83
C GLU A 89 41.36 29.99 28.82
N ASP A 90 41.27 28.95 27.98
CA ASP A 90 42.31 28.58 27.01
C ASP A 90 42.31 29.51 25.76
N HIS A 91 41.25 30.29 25.58
CA HIS A 91 41.09 31.23 24.46
C HIS A 91 41.79 32.58 24.72
N GLY A 92 41.97 32.97 25.98
CA GLY A 92 42.55 34.26 26.36
C GLY A 92 44.04 34.41 26.03
N THR A 93 44.81 33.31 26.06
CA THR A 93 46.28 33.35 25.92
C THR A 93 46.79 33.33 24.48
N ARG A 94 45.92 33.09 23.48
CA ARG A 94 46.33 33.02 22.07
C ARG A 94 45.97 34.27 21.24
N LEU A 95 45.12 35.13 21.79
CA LEU A 95 44.77 36.44 21.20
C LEU A 95 45.97 37.40 21.10
N GLU A 96 47.04 37.16 21.86
CA GLU A 96 48.24 38.00 21.81
C GLU A 96 49.22 37.62 20.66
N ALA A 97 49.04 36.47 20.00
CA ALA A 97 49.98 35.99 18.97
C ALA A 97 49.53 36.21 17.51
N ASP A 98 48.24 36.51 17.25
CA ASP A 98 47.69 36.60 15.87
C ASP A 98 47.56 38.05 15.35
N ARG A 99 48.15 39.03 16.06
CA ARG A 99 48.04 40.46 15.74
C ARG A 99 48.88 40.94 14.54
N ASP A 100 49.85 40.15 14.08
CA ASP A 100 50.75 40.52 12.96
C ASP A 100 50.34 39.94 11.58
N ALA A 101 49.29 39.11 11.49
CA ALA A 101 48.89 38.41 10.24
C ALA A 101 47.61 38.97 9.55
N THR A 102 46.97 39.96 10.16
CA THR A 102 45.61 40.41 9.81
C THR A 102 45.49 41.23 8.50
N PRO A 103 46.44 42.13 8.14
CA PRO A 103 46.30 42.96 6.93
C PRO A 103 46.40 42.18 5.62
N ASP A 104 47.20 41.12 5.59
CA ASP A 104 47.42 40.31 4.39
C ASP A 104 46.22 39.39 4.08
N ARG A 105 45.57 38.84 5.12
CA ARG A 105 44.32 38.07 4.95
C ARG A 105 43.14 38.95 4.53
N ALA A 106 43.05 40.19 5.02
CA ALA A 106 41.99 41.12 4.64
C ALA A 106 42.10 41.53 3.16
N LEU A 107 43.33 41.78 2.69
CA LEU A 107 43.61 42.04 1.28
C LEU A 107 43.31 40.81 0.41
N GLU A 108 43.73 39.62 0.83
CA GLU A 108 43.50 38.37 0.09
C GLU A 108 41.99 38.05 0.00
N THR A 109 41.23 38.27 1.07
CA THR A 109 39.78 38.08 1.09
C THR A 109 39.06 39.09 0.21
N PHE A 110 39.49 40.36 0.19
CA PHE A 110 38.94 41.39 -0.69
C PHE A 110 39.16 41.04 -2.17
N LEU A 111 40.38 40.65 -2.54
CA LEU A 111 40.71 40.26 -3.91
C LEU A 111 39.94 39.00 -4.34
N ARG A 112 39.77 38.02 -3.44
CA ARG A 112 39.00 36.79 -3.70
C ARG A 112 37.50 37.03 -3.84
N ARG A 113 36.92 37.90 -3.01
CA ARG A 113 35.50 38.28 -3.05
C ARG A 113 35.10 38.93 -4.37
N TYR A 114 36.00 39.73 -4.96
CA TYR A 114 35.76 40.42 -6.24
C TYR A 114 36.48 39.77 -7.44
N ARG A 115 37.10 38.60 -7.25
CA ARG A 115 37.84 37.82 -8.25
C ARG A 115 38.93 38.62 -9.01
N LEU A 116 39.67 39.44 -8.28
CA LEU A 116 40.80 40.21 -8.80
C LEU A 116 42.10 39.41 -8.61
N ASP A 117 42.93 39.31 -9.65
CA ASP A 117 44.20 38.57 -9.60
C ASP A 117 45.35 39.50 -9.17
N ALA A 118 45.90 39.22 -7.99
CA ALA A 118 46.98 40.00 -7.38
C ALA A 118 48.24 40.05 -8.26
N THR A 119 48.51 39.03 -9.08
CA THR A 119 49.73 38.94 -9.91
C THR A 119 49.74 39.87 -11.11
N ARG A 120 48.61 40.53 -11.39
CA ARG A 120 48.43 41.47 -12.51
C ARG A 120 48.26 42.92 -12.08
N LEU A 121 48.29 43.19 -10.78
CA LEU A 121 48.20 44.54 -10.20
C LEU A 121 49.61 44.99 -9.81
N ASP A 122 49.93 46.26 -10.03
CA ASP A 122 51.22 46.81 -9.60
C ASP A 122 51.26 47.00 -8.07
N ASP A 123 52.49 46.99 -7.54
CA ASP A 123 52.74 47.03 -6.09
C ASP A 123 52.23 48.34 -5.45
N GLU A 124 52.15 49.42 -6.22
CA GLU A 124 51.64 50.71 -5.74
C GLU A 124 50.12 50.66 -5.54
N THR A 125 49.40 49.99 -6.43
CA THR A 125 47.95 49.77 -6.34
C THR A 125 47.60 48.78 -5.23
N LEU A 126 48.36 47.69 -5.07
CA LEU A 126 48.16 46.73 -3.98
C LEU A 126 48.36 47.36 -2.60
N THR A 127 49.36 48.24 -2.48
CA THR A 127 49.63 48.95 -1.22
C THR A 127 48.54 49.97 -0.90
N ALA A 128 48.03 50.70 -1.89
CA ALA A 128 46.93 51.65 -1.69
C ALA A 128 45.59 50.98 -1.29
N VAL A 129 45.33 49.75 -1.74
CA VAL A 129 44.17 48.95 -1.30
C VAL A 129 44.40 48.41 0.11
N ARG A 130 45.61 47.91 0.41
CA ARG A 130 45.98 47.43 1.75
C ARG A 130 45.80 48.52 2.81
N ASP A 131 46.29 49.73 2.55
CA ASP A 131 46.19 50.86 3.51
C ASP A 131 44.76 51.38 3.69
N ARG A 132 43.86 51.15 2.72
CA ARG A 132 42.45 51.54 2.82
C ARG A 132 41.58 50.51 3.54
N VAL A 133 41.96 49.24 3.50
CA VAL A 133 41.21 48.15 4.14
C VAL A 133 41.70 47.89 5.57
N ALA A 134 42.95 48.27 5.90
CA ALA A 134 43.54 48.14 7.23
C ALA A 134 42.79 48.82 8.39
N PRO A 135 42.11 49.99 8.25
CA PRO A 135 41.46 50.66 9.38
C PRO A 135 40.15 50.00 9.86
N GLU A 136 39.54 49.11 9.07
CA GLU A 136 38.28 48.43 9.42
C GLU A 136 38.48 47.04 10.04
N ALA A 137 39.74 46.61 10.19
CA ALA A 137 40.06 45.24 10.59
C ALA A 137 40.20 45.01 12.12
N ASP A 138 40.03 46.04 12.97
CA ASP A 138 40.32 45.93 14.41
C ASP A 138 39.25 46.56 15.35
N LEU A 139 37.97 46.60 14.93
CA LEU A 139 36.85 47.04 15.80
C LEU A 139 36.07 45.83 16.36
N THR A 140 36.05 45.69 17.69
CA THR A 140 35.21 44.71 18.40
C THR A 140 33.78 45.22 18.60
N ALA A 141 32.82 44.29 18.67
CA ALA A 141 31.39 44.58 18.76
C ALA A 141 31.03 45.45 19.99
N GLU A 142 31.71 45.29 21.12
CA GLU A 142 31.49 46.14 22.30
C GLU A 142 31.88 47.61 22.08
N ALA A 143 32.94 47.90 21.31
CA ALA A 143 33.36 49.29 21.05
C ALA A 143 32.42 50.02 20.05
N LEU A 144 31.67 49.26 19.23
CA LEU A 144 30.62 49.80 18.38
C LEU A 144 29.33 50.07 19.18
N LEU A 145 29.04 49.24 20.17
CA LEU A 145 27.89 49.36 21.08
C LEU A 145 28.06 50.48 22.11
N GLU A 146 29.23 50.65 22.72
CA GLU A 146 29.49 51.75 23.67
C GLU A 146 29.46 53.14 23.00
N ARG A 147 29.73 53.20 21.69
CA ARG A 147 29.64 54.45 20.92
C ARG A 147 28.21 54.78 20.47
N VAL A 148 27.30 53.81 20.54
CA VAL A 148 25.86 53.96 20.29
C VAL A 148 25.08 54.13 21.62
N ALA A 149 25.58 53.58 22.72
CA ALA A 149 24.94 53.63 24.04
C ALA A 149 25.42 54.79 24.94
N GLY A 150 26.45 55.55 24.54
CA GLY A 150 26.98 56.69 25.29
C GLY A 150 26.31 58.02 24.94
N ASP A 151 25.07 58.24 25.39
CA ASP A 151 24.59 59.58 25.81
C ASP A 151 23.29 59.47 26.64
N ALA A 152 23.40 59.11 27.93
CA ALA A 152 22.44 59.52 28.96
C ALA A 152 22.97 59.24 30.38
N ASP A 153 23.25 60.30 31.12
CA ASP A 153 23.66 60.33 32.54
C ASP A 153 22.49 59.96 33.49
N PRO A 154 22.72 59.29 34.64
CA PRO A 154 21.68 58.67 35.45
C PRO A 154 21.27 59.56 36.64
N SER A 155 20.00 59.95 36.73
CA SER A 155 19.39 60.30 38.04
C SER A 155 17.86 60.20 38.08
N ALA A 156 17.36 59.74 39.24
CA ALA A 156 16.02 59.95 39.82
C ALA A 156 14.87 58.92 39.58
N SER A 157 14.82 57.95 40.52
CA SER A 157 13.68 57.62 41.42
C SER A 157 12.33 57.03 40.93
N LYS A 158 12.11 55.73 41.29
CA LYS A 158 10.98 55.11 42.06
C LYS A 158 9.55 54.99 41.43
N PRO A 159 8.65 54.11 41.97
CA PRO A 159 8.06 53.01 41.19
C PRO A 159 6.50 53.00 41.07
N GLY A 160 5.99 52.18 40.14
CA GLY A 160 4.74 51.41 40.31
C GLY A 160 3.59 51.71 39.33
N SER A 161 3.05 50.66 38.68
CA SER A 161 1.61 50.33 38.56
C SER A 161 1.35 49.31 37.44
N GLN A 162 0.51 48.32 37.74
CA GLN A 162 -0.07 47.32 36.82
C GLN A 162 -1.15 47.92 35.90
N ALA A 163 -1.30 47.43 34.66
CA ALA A 163 -2.49 47.63 33.81
C ALA A 163 -2.75 46.44 32.85
N ARG A 164 -4.02 46.28 32.43
CA ARG A 164 -4.73 45.06 31.93
C ARG A 164 -4.76 44.91 30.38
N PRO A 165 -5.14 43.73 29.83
CA PRO A 165 -4.92 43.32 28.44
C PRO A 165 -6.03 43.73 27.43
N ALA A 166 -6.44 45.00 27.40
CA ALA A 166 -7.40 45.51 26.40
C ALA A 166 -6.84 46.61 25.48
N ASP A 167 -5.61 47.09 25.70
CA ASP A 167 -4.95 48.12 24.88
C ASP A 167 -4.04 47.57 23.76
N ALA A 168 -3.70 46.27 23.78
CA ALA A 168 -2.71 45.71 22.86
C ALA A 168 -3.19 45.64 21.40
N ALA A 169 -4.47 45.34 21.15
CA ALA A 169 -4.99 45.19 19.79
C ALA A 169 -5.07 46.54 19.05
N THR A 170 -5.44 47.62 19.76
CA THR A 170 -5.51 48.97 19.21
C THR A 170 -4.10 49.54 18.98
N ALA A 171 -3.17 49.29 19.90
CA ALA A 171 -1.76 49.69 19.74
C ALA A 171 -1.11 49.00 18.53
N VAL A 172 -1.41 47.72 18.28
CA VAL A 172 -0.93 46.98 17.10
C VAL A 172 -1.55 47.54 15.81
N ALA A 173 -2.83 47.91 15.81
CA ALA A 173 -3.50 48.52 14.67
C ALA A 173 -2.92 49.91 14.32
N ASP A 174 -2.73 50.78 15.31
CA ASP A 174 -2.17 52.12 15.10
C ASP A 174 -0.69 52.07 14.70
N ALA A 175 0.09 51.15 15.30
CA ALA A 175 1.50 50.93 14.93
C ALA A 175 1.63 50.39 13.49
N SER A 176 0.74 49.49 13.06
CA SER A 176 0.75 48.94 11.70
C SER A 176 0.33 49.98 10.66
N GLU A 177 -0.66 50.83 10.95
CA GLU A 177 -1.04 51.93 10.07
C GLU A 177 0.09 52.99 9.94
N GLY A 178 0.77 53.31 11.04
CA GLY A 178 1.91 54.23 11.06
C GLY A 178 3.16 53.69 10.34
N ALA A 179 3.41 52.39 10.42
CA ALA A 179 4.48 51.70 9.69
C ALA A 179 4.19 51.64 8.18
N TYR A 180 2.95 51.35 7.80
CA TYR A 180 2.52 51.31 6.40
C TYR A 180 2.61 52.69 5.73
N ALA A 181 2.18 53.76 6.42
CA ALA A 181 2.29 55.13 5.92
C ALA A 181 3.76 55.55 5.72
N GLN A 182 4.67 55.15 6.62
CA GLN A 182 6.09 55.44 6.48
C GLN A 182 6.74 54.64 5.35
N PHE A 183 6.35 53.37 5.17
CA PHE A 183 6.78 52.56 4.05
C PHE A 183 6.42 53.21 2.70
N CYS A 184 5.15 53.63 2.57
CA CYS A 184 4.68 54.31 1.37
C CYS A 184 5.39 55.65 1.16
N THR A 185 5.62 56.43 2.22
CA THR A 185 6.36 57.70 2.14
C THR A 185 7.83 57.50 1.75
N ALA A 186 8.51 56.48 2.30
CA ALA A 186 9.91 56.17 1.99
C ALA A 186 10.10 55.75 0.53
N LEU A 187 9.02 55.29 -0.11
CA LEU A 187 8.95 54.95 -1.52
C LEU A 187 8.17 56.00 -2.33
N ASP A 188 7.81 57.16 -1.78
CA ASP A 188 7.08 58.22 -2.50
C ASP A 188 5.80 57.69 -3.20
N LEU A 189 4.99 56.93 -2.46
CA LEU A 189 3.73 56.30 -2.89
C LEU A 189 2.55 56.95 -2.17
N GLU A 190 1.45 57.19 -2.88
CA GLU A 190 0.20 57.71 -2.31
C GLU A 190 -0.50 56.63 -1.46
N THR A 191 -0.67 56.90 -0.16
CA THR A 191 -1.17 55.95 0.86
C THR A 191 -2.65 55.59 0.73
N ASP A 192 -3.40 56.35 -0.05
CA ASP A 192 -4.86 56.28 -0.23
C ASP A 192 -5.27 55.51 -1.50
N ARG A 193 -4.32 54.83 -2.16
CA ARG A 193 -4.58 53.94 -3.30
C ARG A 193 -4.84 52.48 -2.89
N PRO A 194 -5.62 51.71 -3.67
CA PRO A 194 -5.91 50.31 -3.36
C PRO A 194 -4.62 49.44 -3.36
N PRO A 195 -4.47 48.50 -2.40
CA PRO A 195 -3.19 47.82 -2.10
C PRO A 195 -2.54 47.10 -3.29
N ALA A 196 -3.34 46.55 -4.21
CA ALA A 196 -2.85 45.85 -5.39
C ALA A 196 -2.04 46.75 -6.35
N ARG A 197 -2.38 48.04 -6.44
CA ARG A 197 -1.66 49.01 -7.29
C ARG A 197 -0.37 49.52 -6.63
N VAL A 198 -0.39 49.67 -5.31
CA VAL A 198 0.81 50.01 -4.52
C VAL A 198 1.85 48.88 -4.65
N PHE A 199 1.39 47.63 -4.67
CA PHE A 199 2.26 46.46 -4.82
C PHE A 199 2.95 46.38 -6.20
N GLU A 200 2.24 46.66 -7.29
CA GLU A 200 2.86 46.77 -8.63
C GLU A 200 3.91 47.87 -8.71
N ASP A 201 3.63 49.05 -8.14
CA ASP A 201 4.58 50.16 -8.11
C ASP A 201 5.83 49.82 -7.29
N VAL A 202 5.69 49.12 -6.17
CA VAL A 202 6.81 48.63 -5.33
C VAL A 202 7.66 47.60 -6.08
N LEU A 203 7.04 46.65 -6.79
CA LEU A 203 7.75 45.64 -7.57
C LEU A 203 8.54 46.21 -8.75
N SER A 204 8.16 47.40 -9.22
CA SER A 204 8.88 48.12 -10.28
C SER A 204 10.09 48.93 -9.77
N ARG A 205 10.32 48.97 -8.45
CA ARG A 205 11.42 49.73 -7.83
C ARG A 205 12.65 48.87 -7.53
N ASP A 206 13.79 49.54 -7.39
CA ASP A 206 15.05 48.90 -7.01
C ASP A 206 14.91 48.19 -5.65
N ALA A 207 15.24 46.91 -5.64
CA ALA A 207 15.02 46.02 -4.50
C ALA A 207 15.75 46.46 -3.23
N VAL A 208 16.90 47.14 -3.36
CA VAL A 208 17.66 47.66 -2.19
C VAL A 208 16.94 48.85 -1.57
N VAL A 209 16.28 49.67 -2.39
CA VAL A 209 15.49 50.81 -1.93
C VAL A 209 14.21 50.33 -1.23
N VAL A 210 13.54 49.31 -1.78
CA VAL A 210 12.35 48.68 -1.17
C VAL A 210 12.72 48.00 0.14
N ALA A 211 13.82 47.23 0.18
CA ALA A 211 14.27 46.56 1.39
C ALA A 211 14.58 47.55 2.52
N ARG A 212 15.26 48.67 2.22
CA ARG A 212 15.54 49.72 3.21
C ARG A 212 14.29 50.47 3.66
N ALA A 213 13.31 50.66 2.78
CA ALA A 213 12.02 51.25 3.15
C ALA A 213 11.24 50.33 4.08
N LEU A 214 11.28 49.02 3.82
CA LEU A 214 10.64 47.99 4.64
C LEU A 214 11.31 47.87 6.01
N GLU A 215 12.64 47.87 6.05
CA GLU A 215 13.43 47.83 7.28
C GLU A 215 13.08 49.01 8.20
N ARG A 216 12.99 50.23 7.66
CA ARG A 216 12.56 51.41 8.42
C ARG A 216 11.11 51.33 8.90
N ALA A 217 10.22 50.75 8.09
CA ALA A 217 8.82 50.58 8.46
C ALA A 217 8.65 49.55 9.57
N VAL A 218 9.44 48.47 9.54
CA VAL A 218 9.49 47.45 10.59
C VAL A 218 10.08 48.03 11.88
N ASP A 219 11.16 48.83 11.80
CA ASP A 219 11.69 49.55 12.96
C ASP A 219 10.64 50.48 13.58
N LYS A 220 9.84 51.17 12.76
CA LYS A 220 8.76 52.04 13.26
C LYS A 220 7.58 51.26 13.84
N PHE A 221 7.25 50.11 13.27
CA PHE A 221 6.26 49.21 13.83
C PHE A 221 6.71 48.73 15.21
N SER A 222 7.96 48.30 15.34
CA SER A 222 8.55 47.83 16.60
C SER A 222 8.61 48.93 17.65
N THR A 223 9.05 50.14 17.29
CA THR A 223 9.09 51.28 18.22
C THR A 223 7.69 51.80 18.59
N GLY A 224 6.72 51.73 17.67
CA GLY A 224 5.32 52.07 17.95
C GLY A 224 4.62 51.10 18.92
N LEU A 225 5.14 49.88 19.06
CA LEU A 225 4.68 48.88 20.05
C LEU A 225 5.32 49.07 21.43
N GLU A 226 6.44 49.79 21.53
CA GLU A 226 7.22 49.97 22.76
C GLU A 226 6.93 51.26 23.54
N GLU A 227 6.27 52.28 22.95
CA GLU A 227 5.85 53.48 23.68
C GLU A 227 4.47 53.31 24.36
N PRO A 228 4.38 53.31 25.70
CA PRO A 228 3.10 53.52 26.37
C PRO A 228 2.73 54.99 26.27
N GLN A 229 1.60 55.32 25.65
CA GLN A 229 1.07 56.69 25.62
C GLN A 229 0.81 57.20 27.05
N ALA A 230 1.77 57.94 27.61
CA ALA A 230 1.56 58.78 28.79
C ALA A 230 0.87 60.06 28.32
N GLY A 231 -0.43 60.15 28.60
CA GLY A 231 -1.32 61.16 28.04
C GLY A 231 -0.99 62.63 28.39
N SER A 232 -1.30 63.51 27.44
CA SER A 232 -1.49 64.93 27.68
C SER A 232 -2.83 65.39 27.08
N GLY A 233 -3.81 65.70 27.95
CA GLY A 233 -4.89 66.66 27.61
C GLY A 233 -4.37 68.09 27.82
N PRO A 234 -4.96 69.14 27.18
CA PRO A 234 -6.36 69.48 27.45
C PRO A 234 -7.18 70.17 26.32
N THR A 235 -8.51 69.95 26.39
CA THR A 235 -9.64 70.89 26.18
C THR A 235 -10.01 71.55 24.83
N THR A 236 -11.33 71.46 24.56
CA THR A 236 -12.26 72.26 23.72
C THR A 236 -12.39 71.87 22.22
N GLY A 237 -13.57 71.62 21.63
CA GLY A 237 -14.96 71.57 22.09
C GLY A 237 -15.96 71.33 20.92
N ARG A 238 -17.24 71.09 21.27
CA ARG A 238 -18.49 71.01 20.44
C ARG A 238 -18.70 69.74 19.59
N THR A 239 -19.87 69.09 19.49
CA THR A 239 -21.25 69.24 20.03
C THR A 239 -22.11 68.02 19.63
N ARG A 240 -23.04 67.59 20.52
CA ARG A 240 -24.41 67.02 20.30
C ARG A 240 -24.56 65.81 19.35
N GLY A 241 -25.18 64.68 19.68
CA GLY A 241 -26.36 64.31 20.48
C GLY A 241 -26.92 63.01 19.83
N ALA A 242 -27.76 62.15 20.38
CA ALA A 242 -28.61 62.15 21.55
C ALA A 242 -29.05 60.70 21.87
N SER A 243 -29.39 60.48 23.15
CA SER A 243 -30.37 59.53 23.74
C SER A 243 -30.27 58.03 23.46
N ALA A 244 -30.53 57.12 24.39
CA ALA A 244 -30.73 57.04 25.85
C ALA A 244 -30.94 55.51 26.06
N ASP A 245 -30.14 54.79 26.84
CA ASP A 245 -30.35 54.47 28.27
C ASP A 245 -31.65 53.65 28.56
N PRO A 246 -31.73 52.82 29.61
CA PRO A 246 -30.74 51.85 30.13
C PRO A 246 -31.36 50.63 30.88
N THR A 247 -30.48 49.87 31.56
CA THR A 247 -30.63 49.27 32.92
C THR A 247 -31.35 47.91 33.05
N VAL A 248 -30.93 46.93 33.87
CA VAL A 248 -29.91 46.89 34.95
C VAL A 248 -29.61 45.42 35.35
N LEU A 249 -28.34 45.13 35.62
CA LEU A 249 -27.79 43.99 36.39
C LEU A 249 -28.04 44.22 37.90
N PRO A 250 -28.12 43.22 38.82
CA PRO A 250 -26.90 42.49 39.24
C PRO A 250 -27.04 41.06 39.81
N GLU A 251 -25.87 40.39 39.78
CA GLU A 251 -25.26 39.27 40.56
C GLU A 251 -25.89 38.81 41.92
N PRO A 252 -25.45 37.71 42.63
CA PRO A 252 -24.19 36.93 42.55
C PRO A 252 -24.24 35.39 42.85
N SER A 253 -23.10 34.73 42.60
CA SER A 253 -22.38 33.64 43.32
C SER A 253 -23.08 32.50 44.14
N LEU A 254 -22.50 31.29 43.96
CA LEU A 254 -22.15 30.23 44.95
C LEU A 254 -23.19 29.17 45.42
N ALA A 255 -22.83 27.91 45.09
CA ALA A 255 -22.75 26.72 45.95
C ALA A 255 -24.01 25.92 46.40
N VAL A 256 -23.96 24.62 46.02
CA VAL A 256 -24.44 23.40 46.70
C VAL A 256 -25.95 23.17 46.88
N GLY A 257 -26.44 22.08 46.27
CA GLY A 257 -27.72 21.45 46.60
C GLY A 257 -27.93 20.15 45.84
N SER A 258 -27.73 19.02 46.51
CA SER A 258 -28.05 17.67 46.06
C SER A 258 -29.56 17.45 45.86
N SER A 259 -29.92 16.66 44.85
CA SER A 259 -30.98 15.61 44.83
C SER A 259 -31.80 15.64 43.53
N GLY A 260 -32.01 14.46 42.96
CA GLY A 260 -32.89 14.25 41.81
C GLY A 260 -32.30 13.29 40.79
N ALA A 261 -32.30 12.00 41.11
CA ALA A 261 -32.18 10.96 40.10
C ALA A 261 -33.42 11.01 39.21
N ASP A 262 -33.22 11.13 37.90
CA ASP A 262 -34.22 10.91 36.87
C ASP A 262 -33.96 9.52 36.26
N PRO A 263 -34.87 8.53 36.38
CA PRO A 263 -34.64 7.17 35.91
C PRO A 263 -34.97 6.92 34.43
N ASP A 264 -35.19 7.95 33.60
CA ASP A 264 -35.62 7.78 32.19
C ASP A 264 -34.69 8.40 31.12
N ALA A 265 -33.42 8.68 31.43
CA ALA A 265 -32.45 9.05 30.41
C ALA A 265 -31.93 7.81 29.66
N THR A 266 -32.64 7.41 28.61
CA THR A 266 -32.19 6.42 27.63
C THR A 266 -30.89 6.90 26.98
N ALA A 267 -29.79 6.20 27.28
CA ALA A 267 -28.52 6.37 26.57
C ALA A 267 -28.72 5.94 25.12
N GLY A 268 -28.56 6.88 24.18
CA GLY A 268 -28.56 6.56 22.75
C GLY A 268 -27.39 5.64 22.39
N PRO A 269 -27.52 4.82 21.32
CA PRO A 269 -26.47 3.91 20.89
C PRO A 269 -25.25 4.72 20.44
N ALA A 270 -24.16 4.60 21.18
CA ALA A 270 -22.87 5.14 20.76
C ALA A 270 -22.40 4.37 19.51
N SER A 271 -22.10 5.09 18.43
CA SER A 271 -21.64 4.49 17.19
C SER A 271 -20.31 3.74 17.39
N VAL A 272 -20.13 2.65 16.66
CA VAL A 272 -18.88 1.84 16.65
C VAL A 272 -17.65 2.73 16.37
N ALA A 273 -17.80 3.81 15.60
CA ALA A 273 -16.77 4.82 15.37
C ALA A 273 -16.42 5.63 16.64
N THR A 274 -17.41 5.95 17.49
CA THR A 274 -17.18 6.61 18.79
C THR A 274 -16.45 5.66 19.74
N VAL A 275 -16.78 4.36 19.72
CA VAL A 275 -16.11 3.34 20.53
C VAL A 275 -14.69 3.08 20.03
N ALA A 276 -14.44 3.07 18.71
CA ALA A 276 -13.12 2.94 18.12
C ALA A 276 -12.24 4.18 18.35
N ALA A 277 -12.80 5.39 18.23
CA ALA A 277 -12.11 6.63 18.56
C ALA A 277 -11.81 6.74 20.06
N LEU A 278 -12.73 6.29 20.92
CA LEU A 278 -12.50 6.23 22.37
C LEU A 278 -11.45 5.17 22.73
N ALA A 279 -11.47 3.99 22.09
CA ALA A 279 -10.47 2.95 22.25
C ALA A 279 -9.07 3.41 21.83
N ALA A 280 -8.97 4.05 20.65
CA ALA A 280 -7.73 4.67 20.18
C ALA A 280 -7.24 5.76 21.14
N ARG A 281 -8.14 6.59 21.67
CA ARG A 281 -7.79 7.64 22.63
C ARG A 281 -7.38 7.09 24.00
N THR A 282 -7.98 6.00 24.47
CA THR A 282 -7.60 5.32 25.72
C THR A 282 -6.31 4.51 25.62
N LEU A 283 -5.96 4.03 24.43
CA LEU A 283 -4.68 3.36 24.15
C LEU A 283 -3.53 4.36 23.96
N VAL A 284 -3.85 5.61 23.63
CA VAL A 284 -2.90 6.72 23.44
C VAL A 284 -2.65 7.52 24.73
N SER A 285 -3.51 7.41 25.74
CA SER A 285 -3.28 8.05 27.04
C SER A 285 -2.42 7.16 27.96
N ASP A 286 -1.25 7.65 28.36
CA ASP A 286 -0.25 6.98 29.22
C ASP A 286 -0.74 6.60 30.65
N ASP A 287 -2.02 6.79 30.98
CA ASP A 287 -2.50 6.83 32.36
C ASP A 287 -3.25 5.58 32.84
N VAL A 288 -3.28 4.49 32.06
CA VAL A 288 -3.95 3.24 32.49
C VAL A 288 -3.08 2.03 32.15
N GLY A 289 -2.50 1.43 33.19
CA GLY A 289 -1.64 0.25 33.06
C GLY A 289 -2.26 -0.92 32.31
N ASP A 290 -1.40 -1.58 31.52
CA ASP A 290 -1.71 -2.75 30.69
C ASP A 290 -2.46 -3.83 31.48
N GLY A 291 -3.71 -4.06 31.09
CA GLY A 291 -4.58 -5.12 31.61
C GLY A 291 -5.99 -4.68 32.01
N GLN A 292 -6.21 -3.40 32.37
CA GLN A 292 -7.55 -2.94 32.79
C GLN A 292 -8.39 -2.33 31.66
N ALA A 293 -7.77 -1.88 30.55
CA ALA A 293 -8.47 -1.30 29.41
C ALA A 293 -9.35 -2.34 28.67
N LEU A 294 -8.81 -3.54 28.43
CA LEU A 294 -9.53 -4.63 27.76
C LEU A 294 -10.75 -5.12 28.56
N ALA A 295 -10.62 -5.18 29.90
CA ALA A 295 -11.69 -5.60 30.81
C ALA A 295 -12.84 -4.57 30.92
N ARG A 296 -12.57 -3.30 30.61
CA ARG A 296 -13.59 -2.23 30.56
C ARG A 296 -14.24 -2.07 29.18
N LEU A 297 -13.58 -2.51 28.11
CA LEU A 297 -14.10 -2.45 26.73
C LEU A 297 -15.10 -3.57 26.39
N LEU A 298 -14.91 -4.77 26.96
CA LEU A 298 -15.77 -5.93 26.69
C LEU A 298 -17.28 -5.67 26.96
N PRO A 299 -17.68 -5.05 28.09
CA PRO A 299 -19.09 -4.78 28.37
C PRO A 299 -19.72 -3.74 27.44
N LEU A 300 -18.95 -2.75 26.96
CA LEU A 300 -19.44 -1.69 26.05
C LEU A 300 -19.69 -2.21 24.63
N LEU A 301 -18.84 -3.12 24.14
CA LEU A 301 -19.05 -3.85 22.88
C LEU A 301 -20.27 -4.77 22.94
N VAL A 302 -20.53 -5.41 24.09
CA VAL A 302 -21.69 -6.30 24.28
C VAL A 302 -23.01 -5.53 24.44
N SER A 303 -22.97 -4.31 25.00
CA SER A 303 -24.19 -3.51 25.25
C SER A 303 -24.70 -2.76 24.02
N GLY A 304 -23.85 -2.48 23.02
CA GLY A 304 -24.24 -1.85 21.75
C GLY A 304 -24.88 -2.80 20.73
N LEU A 305 -24.88 -4.10 21.01
CA LEU A 305 -25.37 -5.18 20.13
C LEU A 305 -26.76 -5.70 20.52
N GLY A 306 -27.41 -5.10 21.52
CA GLY A 306 -28.70 -5.54 22.05
C GLY A 306 -29.80 -4.52 21.85
N GLY A 307 -30.39 -4.46 20.65
CA GLY A 307 -31.57 -3.66 20.38
C GLY A 307 -32.02 -3.79 18.93
N GLY A 308 -32.97 -4.68 18.67
CA GLY A 308 -33.66 -4.75 17.40
C GLY A 308 -34.70 -3.64 17.31
N ASP A 309 -34.62 -2.80 16.27
CA ASP A 309 -35.79 -2.17 15.66
C ASP A 309 -35.44 -1.71 14.23
N ASP A 310 -36.28 -2.11 13.28
CA ASP A 310 -36.11 -2.09 11.82
C ASP A 310 -36.45 -0.73 11.19
N SER A 311 -35.65 0.32 11.44
CA SER A 311 -35.80 1.57 10.67
C SER A 311 -34.54 2.44 10.58
N LEU A 312 -33.58 2.02 9.76
CA LEU A 312 -32.49 2.91 9.33
C LEU A 312 -32.30 2.81 7.82
N GLY A 313 -33.11 3.59 7.12
CA GLY A 313 -33.05 3.78 5.68
C GLY A 313 -31.83 4.57 5.21
N ASP A 314 -31.59 4.37 3.92
CA ASP A 314 -30.58 4.91 3.03
C ASP A 314 -30.09 6.34 3.26
N GLY A 315 -28.80 6.53 2.96
CA GLY A 315 -28.17 7.84 2.72
C GLY A 315 -27.51 8.50 3.93
N VAL A 316 -27.91 8.20 5.16
CA VAL A 316 -27.40 8.93 6.35
C VAL A 316 -26.03 8.40 6.82
N LEU A 317 -25.70 7.13 6.59
CA LEU A 317 -24.44 6.53 7.03
C LEU A 317 -23.23 6.99 6.21
N GLY A 318 -23.37 7.12 4.88
CA GLY A 318 -22.30 7.62 4.01
C GLY A 318 -21.97 9.10 4.24
N TRP A 319 -23.00 9.93 4.44
CA TRP A 319 -22.83 11.35 4.77
C TRP A 319 -22.31 11.58 6.18
N ARG A 320 -22.70 10.75 7.17
CA ARG A 320 -22.12 10.82 8.52
C ARG A 320 -20.68 10.31 8.59
N LEU A 321 -20.27 9.38 7.72
CA LEU A 321 -18.87 8.94 7.62
C LEU A 321 -18.00 10.06 7.01
N LEU A 322 -18.53 10.77 6.01
CA LEU A 322 -17.91 11.96 5.41
C LEU A 322 -17.89 13.16 6.37
N GLU A 323 -18.95 13.38 7.14
CA GLU A 323 -18.99 14.39 8.21
C GLU A 323 -18.07 14.03 9.37
N LEU A 324 -17.88 12.74 9.72
CA LEU A 324 -16.91 12.33 10.75
C LEU A 324 -15.46 12.38 10.27
N LEU A 325 -15.19 12.11 8.99
CA LEU A 325 -13.86 12.33 8.39
C LEU A 325 -13.57 13.83 8.25
N SER A 326 -14.58 14.62 7.87
CA SER A 326 -14.56 16.08 7.89
C SER A 326 -14.32 16.61 9.30
N ASP A 327 -15.05 16.13 10.30
CA ASP A 327 -14.96 16.58 11.69
C ASP A 327 -13.71 16.06 12.39
N SER A 328 -13.12 14.93 11.98
CA SER A 328 -11.75 14.57 12.42
C SER A 328 -10.68 15.47 11.78
N LEU A 329 -10.95 16.01 10.60
CA LEU A 329 -10.07 16.97 9.91
C LEU A 329 -10.30 18.42 10.36
N THR A 330 -11.48 18.77 10.89
CA THR A 330 -11.85 20.13 11.32
C THR A 330 -11.94 20.31 12.84
N ALA A 331 -12.13 19.24 13.63
CA ALA A 331 -11.98 19.26 15.10
C ALA A 331 -10.51 19.16 15.56
N ALA A 332 -9.56 19.29 14.62
CA ALA A 332 -8.23 19.81 14.87
C ALA A 332 -8.31 21.34 15.06
N ASP A 333 -9.04 21.80 16.07
CA ASP A 333 -9.17 23.23 16.32
C ASP A 333 -7.83 23.78 16.88
N ALA A 334 -7.29 24.78 16.18
CA ALA A 334 -6.17 25.64 16.56
C ALA A 334 -4.75 25.05 16.66
N GLY A 335 -4.46 23.93 16.00
CA GLY A 335 -3.09 23.48 15.75
C GLY A 335 -3.06 22.70 14.44
N GLY A 336 -2.39 23.22 13.42
CA GLY A 336 -2.25 22.51 12.14
C GLY A 336 -1.75 21.09 12.37
N ILE A 337 -2.12 20.16 11.48
CA ILE A 337 -1.54 18.80 11.48
C ILE A 337 -0.03 18.96 11.60
N ASP A 338 0.51 18.65 12.77
CA ASP A 338 1.93 18.82 13.03
C ASP A 338 2.65 17.67 12.35
N LEU A 339 2.85 17.81 11.04
CA LEU A 339 3.64 16.90 10.21
C LEU A 339 5.08 16.77 10.74
N ALA A 340 5.54 17.70 11.60
CA ALA A 340 6.82 17.57 12.29
C ALA A 340 6.76 16.59 13.47
N SER A 341 5.61 16.40 14.13
CA SER A 341 5.45 15.41 15.21
C SER A 341 5.50 13.95 14.71
N LEU A 342 5.08 13.70 13.46
CA LEU A 342 5.24 12.41 12.76
C LEU A 342 6.69 12.12 12.38
N ARG A 343 7.61 13.10 12.44
CA ARG A 343 9.06 12.88 12.23
C ARG A 343 9.74 12.19 13.41
N SER A 344 9.10 12.14 14.58
CA SER A 344 9.61 11.38 15.72
C SER A 344 9.42 9.88 15.47
N LYS A 345 10.50 9.08 15.54
CA LYS A 345 10.47 7.62 15.35
C LYS A 345 9.41 6.93 16.22
N SER A 346 9.17 7.45 17.43
CA SER A 346 8.17 6.97 18.40
C SER A 346 6.74 7.22 17.93
N THR A 347 6.46 8.41 17.37
CA THR A 347 5.12 8.79 16.92
C THR A 347 4.71 8.05 15.64
N GLY A 348 5.63 7.92 14.67
CA GLY A 348 5.39 7.19 13.43
C GLY A 348 5.10 5.70 13.66
N ALA A 349 5.87 5.04 14.53
CA ALA A 349 5.62 3.65 14.90
C ALA A 349 4.25 3.47 15.60
N LYS A 350 3.86 4.38 16.50
CA LYS A 350 2.53 4.38 17.12
C LYS A 350 1.41 4.55 16.10
N ALA A 351 1.59 5.43 15.10
CA ALA A 351 0.61 5.63 14.04
C ALA A 351 0.42 4.37 13.19
N LEU A 352 1.50 3.67 12.82
CA LEU A 352 1.42 2.40 12.11
C LEU A 352 0.68 1.33 12.93
N VAL A 353 1.01 1.18 14.22
CA VAL A 353 0.32 0.21 15.08
C VAL A 353 -1.17 0.55 15.19
N ALA A 354 -1.51 1.83 15.36
CA ALA A 354 -2.90 2.27 15.42
C ALA A 354 -3.65 1.97 14.11
N LEU A 355 -3.03 2.24 12.96
CA LEU A 355 -3.60 1.95 11.64
C LEU A 355 -3.78 0.44 11.43
N PHE A 356 -2.79 -0.38 11.80
CA PHE A 356 -2.88 -1.84 11.74
C PHE A 356 -4.05 -2.37 12.58
N VAL A 357 -4.19 -1.91 13.83
CA VAL A 357 -5.30 -2.28 14.72
C VAL A 357 -6.64 -1.80 14.15
N ALA A 358 -6.71 -0.58 13.63
CA ALA A 358 -7.92 -0.04 13.02
C ALA A 358 -8.36 -0.89 11.82
N ASN A 359 -7.42 -1.28 10.96
CA ASN A 359 -7.67 -2.17 9.82
C ASN A 359 -8.15 -3.55 10.27
N LEU A 360 -7.51 -4.17 11.27
CA LEU A 360 -7.97 -5.45 11.81
C LEU A 360 -9.40 -5.38 12.37
N VAL A 361 -9.73 -4.30 13.09
CA VAL A 361 -11.09 -4.08 13.61
C VAL A 361 -12.08 -3.89 12.47
N ALA A 362 -11.77 -3.01 11.51
CA ALA A 362 -12.62 -2.73 10.36
C ALA A 362 -12.89 -4.01 9.54
N MET A 363 -11.85 -4.78 9.25
CA MET A 363 -11.97 -6.02 8.49
C MET A 363 -12.65 -7.14 9.29
N SER A 364 -12.51 -7.17 10.62
CA SER A 364 -13.26 -8.12 11.47
C SER A 364 -14.75 -7.79 11.53
N VAL A 365 -15.10 -6.50 11.61
CA VAL A 365 -16.49 -6.04 11.49
C VAL A 365 -17.03 -6.37 10.10
N GLY A 366 -16.23 -6.14 9.05
CA GLY A 366 -16.53 -6.54 7.68
C GLY A 366 -16.78 -8.04 7.55
N ALA A 367 -15.98 -8.89 8.19
CA ALA A 367 -16.16 -10.34 8.19
C ALA A 367 -17.48 -10.77 8.84
N TRP A 368 -17.82 -10.15 9.99
CA TRP A 368 -19.10 -10.39 10.67
C TRP A 368 -20.28 -9.94 9.80
N PHE A 369 -20.21 -8.74 9.23
CA PHE A 369 -21.26 -8.20 8.37
C PHE A 369 -21.45 -9.04 7.10
N SER A 370 -20.35 -9.43 6.46
CA SER A 370 -20.32 -10.35 5.31
C SER A 370 -20.95 -11.70 5.61
N ARG A 371 -20.76 -12.24 6.83
CA ARG A 371 -21.38 -13.50 7.25
C ARG A 371 -22.89 -13.34 7.45
N GLU A 372 -23.33 -12.25 8.06
CA GLU A 372 -24.74 -12.00 8.37
C GLU A 372 -25.56 -11.73 7.11
N LYS A 373 -24.96 -11.03 6.14
CA LYS A 373 -25.59 -10.61 4.87
C LYS A 373 -25.20 -11.50 3.69
N ALA A 374 -24.60 -12.66 3.94
CA ALA A 374 -24.29 -13.66 2.92
C ALA A 374 -25.59 -14.18 2.28
N PRO A 375 -25.55 -14.65 1.02
CA PRO A 375 -26.73 -15.18 0.35
C PRO A 375 -27.22 -16.43 1.08
N PRO A 376 -28.52 -16.54 1.42
CA PRO A 376 -29.02 -17.68 2.15
C PRO A 376 -28.94 -18.95 1.28
N ILE A 377 -28.73 -20.09 1.92
CA ILE A 377 -29.00 -21.40 1.32
C ILE A 377 -30.38 -21.81 1.85
N PRO A 378 -31.47 -21.72 1.05
CA PRO A 378 -32.81 -22.08 1.49
C PRO A 378 -32.85 -23.54 1.96
N GLU A 379 -33.67 -23.85 2.99
CA GLU A 379 -33.85 -25.22 3.48
C GLU A 379 -34.33 -26.15 2.36
N GLU A 380 -35.29 -25.65 1.57
CA GLU A 380 -35.76 -26.29 0.35
C GLU A 380 -36.10 -25.24 -0.71
N ILE A 381 -35.82 -25.58 -1.97
CA ILE A 381 -36.41 -24.91 -3.12
C ILE A 381 -37.55 -25.78 -3.62
N ARG A 382 -38.76 -25.21 -3.74
CA ARG A 382 -39.98 -25.94 -4.09
C ARG A 382 -40.57 -25.46 -5.40
N ASP A 383 -41.23 -26.36 -6.11
CA ASP A 383 -42.00 -26.04 -7.30
C ASP A 383 -43.37 -25.39 -6.94
N PRO A 384 -44.19 -25.00 -7.94
CA PRO A 384 -45.50 -24.39 -7.68
C PRO A 384 -46.50 -25.30 -6.93
N ASP A 385 -46.36 -26.61 -7.04
CA ASP A 385 -47.20 -27.61 -6.36
C ASP A 385 -46.73 -27.86 -4.91
N GLY A 386 -45.57 -27.33 -4.54
CA GLY A 386 -44.97 -27.46 -3.21
C GLY A 386 -44.08 -28.68 -3.06
N GLU A 387 -43.74 -29.37 -4.16
CA GLU A 387 -42.78 -30.48 -4.15
C GLU A 387 -41.34 -29.95 -4.09
N THR A 388 -40.49 -30.64 -3.33
CA THR A 388 -39.08 -30.27 -3.15
C THR A 388 -38.28 -30.57 -4.43
N VAL A 389 -37.67 -29.54 -5.02
CA VAL A 389 -36.76 -29.67 -6.16
C VAL A 389 -35.34 -29.98 -5.69
N VAL A 390 -34.87 -29.21 -4.69
CA VAL A 390 -33.53 -29.36 -4.09
C VAL A 390 -33.55 -28.90 -2.63
N THR A 391 -32.72 -29.54 -1.79
CA THR A 391 -32.54 -29.19 -0.37
C THR A 391 -31.23 -28.48 -0.09
N ALA A 392 -31.14 -27.76 1.04
CA ALA A 392 -29.91 -27.13 1.50
C ALA A 392 -28.74 -28.13 1.61
N ASP A 393 -29.01 -29.36 2.04
CA ASP A 393 -27.99 -30.39 2.22
C ASP A 393 -27.45 -30.86 0.86
N GLN A 394 -28.30 -31.00 -0.16
CA GLN A 394 -27.86 -31.30 -1.52
C GLN A 394 -26.97 -30.19 -2.08
N ILE A 395 -27.30 -28.92 -1.86
CA ILE A 395 -26.47 -27.77 -2.29
C ILE A 395 -25.11 -27.80 -1.57
N ARG A 396 -25.08 -28.06 -0.25
CA ARG A 396 -23.82 -28.14 0.52
C ARG A 396 -22.95 -29.31 0.05
N LEU A 397 -23.55 -30.48 -0.17
CA LEU A 397 -22.82 -31.64 -0.70
C LEU A 397 -22.33 -31.38 -2.13
N GLY A 398 -23.11 -30.66 -2.94
CA GLY A 398 -22.71 -30.16 -4.25
C GLY A 398 -21.46 -29.29 -4.21
N LYS A 399 -21.42 -28.33 -3.27
CA LYS A 399 -20.22 -27.52 -3.02
C LYS A 399 -19.02 -28.40 -2.63
N LYS A 400 -19.20 -29.38 -1.72
CA LYS A 400 -18.12 -30.30 -1.32
C LYS A 400 -17.63 -31.12 -2.51
N ALA A 401 -18.52 -31.65 -3.33
CA ALA A 401 -18.17 -32.38 -4.55
C ALA A 401 -17.42 -31.49 -5.56
N PHE A 402 -17.86 -30.24 -5.74
CA PHE A 402 -17.15 -29.26 -6.56
C PHE A 402 -15.69 -29.05 -6.09
N GLN A 403 -15.48 -28.92 -4.78
CA GLN A 403 -14.15 -28.75 -4.19
C GLN A 403 -13.31 -30.04 -4.28
N ALA A 404 -13.87 -31.19 -3.93
CA ALA A 404 -13.16 -32.47 -3.91
C ALA A 404 -12.66 -32.89 -5.29
N ASN A 405 -13.44 -32.62 -6.34
CA ASN A 405 -13.09 -32.87 -7.73
C ASN A 405 -12.21 -31.76 -8.34
N GLY A 406 -11.88 -30.70 -7.57
CA GLY A 406 -10.99 -29.64 -8.01
C GLY A 406 -11.53 -28.82 -9.19
N LEU A 407 -12.85 -28.69 -9.32
CA LEU A 407 -13.49 -28.02 -10.46
C LEU A 407 -13.14 -26.53 -10.56
N MET A 408 -12.82 -25.86 -9.44
CA MET A 408 -12.28 -24.48 -9.43
C MET A 408 -10.92 -24.35 -10.13
N ASN A 409 -10.20 -25.47 -10.33
CA ASN A 409 -8.96 -25.50 -11.11
C ASN A 409 -9.17 -25.93 -12.57
N HIS A 410 -10.38 -26.34 -12.94
CA HIS A 410 -10.75 -26.62 -14.33
C HIS A 410 -11.48 -25.42 -14.93
N GLY A 411 -12.57 -25.00 -14.31
CA GLY A 411 -13.33 -23.77 -14.60
C GLY A 411 -13.36 -22.81 -13.41
N SER A 412 -14.41 -22.01 -13.29
CA SER A 412 -14.58 -21.04 -12.20
C SER A 412 -15.98 -21.11 -11.57
N ILE A 413 -16.14 -20.48 -10.41
CA ILE A 413 -17.43 -20.22 -9.77
C ILE A 413 -17.44 -18.77 -9.30
N LEU A 414 -18.50 -18.01 -9.57
CA LEU A 414 -18.55 -16.57 -9.28
C LEU A 414 -17.37 -15.78 -9.88
N GLY A 415 -16.87 -16.23 -11.05
CA GLY A 415 -15.72 -15.67 -11.76
C GLY A 415 -14.36 -16.00 -11.15
N ASN A 416 -14.32 -16.67 -10.00
CA ASN A 416 -13.07 -17.07 -9.33
C ASN A 416 -12.69 -18.51 -9.67
N GLY A 417 -11.46 -18.71 -10.12
CA GLY A 417 -10.92 -20.01 -10.50
C GLY A 417 -10.20 -20.00 -11.85
N SER A 418 -10.22 -21.14 -12.52
CA SER A 418 -9.60 -21.39 -13.81
C SER A 418 -10.42 -20.87 -14.99
N TYR A 419 -9.79 -20.85 -16.16
CA TYR A 419 -10.34 -20.32 -17.41
C TYR A 419 -10.44 -21.38 -18.51
N PHE A 420 -10.17 -22.65 -18.18
CA PHE A 420 -10.09 -23.74 -19.15
C PHE A 420 -11.45 -24.37 -19.46
N GLY A 421 -12.23 -24.60 -18.40
CA GLY A 421 -13.65 -24.88 -18.45
C GLY A 421 -14.50 -23.61 -18.32
N VAL A 422 -15.81 -23.82 -18.19
CA VAL A 422 -16.80 -22.74 -18.02
C VAL A 422 -16.75 -22.12 -16.62
N ASP A 423 -17.40 -20.96 -16.47
CA ASP A 423 -17.81 -20.50 -15.14
C ASP A 423 -19.15 -21.15 -14.78
N LEU A 424 -19.20 -21.95 -13.71
CA LEU A 424 -20.38 -22.75 -13.35
C LEU A 424 -21.59 -21.87 -12.99
N THR A 425 -21.37 -20.67 -12.44
CA THR A 425 -22.47 -19.75 -12.14
C THR A 425 -23.08 -19.20 -13.42
N ALA A 426 -22.23 -18.70 -14.33
CA ALA A 426 -22.68 -18.14 -15.61
C ALA A 426 -23.27 -19.21 -16.53
N ASP A 427 -22.67 -20.40 -16.59
CA ASP A 427 -23.13 -21.55 -17.38
C ASP A 427 -24.50 -22.04 -16.87
N ALA A 428 -24.67 -22.22 -15.56
CA ALA A 428 -25.97 -22.60 -15.00
C ALA A 428 -27.03 -21.51 -15.25
N LEU A 429 -26.67 -20.23 -15.18
CA LEU A 429 -27.60 -19.13 -15.44
C LEU A 429 -28.01 -19.06 -16.93
N GLU A 430 -27.07 -19.23 -17.85
CA GLU A 430 -27.34 -19.28 -19.29
C GLU A 430 -28.21 -20.48 -19.68
N LEU A 431 -27.86 -21.68 -19.21
CA LEU A 431 -28.65 -22.89 -19.42
C LEU A 431 -30.05 -22.75 -18.81
N LYS A 432 -30.17 -22.10 -17.64
CA LYS A 432 -31.48 -21.83 -17.03
C LYS A 432 -32.33 -20.95 -17.94
N ALA A 433 -31.76 -19.88 -18.50
CA ALA A 433 -32.46 -19.00 -19.44
C ALA A 433 -32.82 -19.70 -20.76
N GLU A 434 -31.96 -20.60 -21.25
CA GLU A 434 -32.23 -21.43 -22.44
C GLU A 434 -33.38 -22.42 -22.21
N TYR A 435 -33.37 -23.17 -21.11
CA TYR A 435 -34.42 -24.16 -20.86
C TYR A 435 -35.76 -23.53 -20.45
N ILE A 436 -35.77 -22.33 -19.85
CA ILE A 436 -37.02 -21.56 -19.65
C ILE A 436 -37.57 -21.07 -21.00
N ARG A 437 -36.70 -20.62 -21.90
CA ARG A 437 -37.06 -20.27 -23.29
C ARG A 437 -37.67 -21.46 -24.02
N GLU A 438 -37.04 -22.63 -23.92
CA GLU A 438 -37.54 -23.89 -24.47
C GLU A 438 -38.92 -24.24 -23.89
N TYR A 439 -39.09 -24.17 -22.57
CA TYR A 439 -40.37 -24.44 -21.90
C TYR A 439 -41.52 -23.61 -22.50
N TYR A 440 -41.31 -22.29 -22.65
CA TYR A 440 -42.33 -21.40 -23.20
C TYR A 440 -42.55 -21.54 -24.71
N ALA A 441 -41.55 -22.03 -25.46
CA ALA A 441 -41.74 -22.41 -26.86
C ALA A 441 -42.65 -23.64 -26.99
N HIS A 442 -42.41 -24.66 -26.16
CA HIS A 442 -43.24 -25.87 -26.12
C HIS A 442 -44.68 -25.58 -25.71
N GLU A 443 -44.91 -24.68 -24.74
CA GLU A 443 -46.27 -24.23 -24.37
C GLU A 443 -47.03 -23.61 -25.54
N ARG A 444 -46.30 -23.02 -26.50
CA ARG A 444 -46.85 -22.41 -27.72
C ARG A 444 -46.91 -23.39 -28.89
N GLY A 445 -46.52 -24.65 -28.68
CA GLY A 445 -46.55 -25.71 -29.69
C GLY A 445 -45.43 -25.64 -30.73
N ALA A 446 -44.32 -24.94 -30.43
CA ALA A 446 -43.11 -24.93 -31.22
C ALA A 446 -42.05 -25.81 -30.57
N ASP A 447 -41.24 -26.50 -31.39
CA ASP A 447 -40.17 -27.38 -30.91
C ASP A 447 -38.93 -26.59 -30.44
N SER A 448 -38.77 -25.35 -30.92
CA SER A 448 -37.68 -24.43 -30.55
C SER A 448 -38.15 -22.98 -30.54
N VAL A 449 -37.38 -22.09 -29.92
CA VAL A 449 -37.67 -20.64 -29.97
C VAL A 449 -37.51 -20.11 -31.39
N GLU A 450 -36.59 -20.66 -32.18
CA GLU A 450 -36.32 -20.25 -33.56
C GLU A 450 -37.50 -20.50 -34.50
N ASP A 451 -38.35 -21.49 -34.18
CA ASP A 451 -39.56 -21.85 -34.94
C ASP A 451 -40.76 -20.92 -34.66
N LEU A 452 -40.67 -20.07 -33.63
CA LEU A 452 -41.71 -19.10 -33.31
C LEU A 452 -41.67 -17.87 -34.24
N GLU A 453 -42.84 -17.29 -34.49
CA GLU A 453 -42.91 -16.02 -35.22
C GLU A 453 -42.21 -14.89 -34.45
N ALA A 454 -41.77 -13.83 -35.14
CA ALA A 454 -40.96 -12.76 -34.53
C ALA A 454 -41.63 -12.11 -33.30
N ASP A 455 -42.95 -11.86 -33.36
CA ASP A 455 -43.71 -11.28 -32.25
C ASP A 455 -43.82 -12.25 -31.06
N GLU A 456 -43.92 -13.56 -31.34
CA GLU A 456 -43.99 -14.60 -30.31
C GLU A 456 -42.63 -14.79 -29.62
N ARG A 457 -41.53 -14.76 -30.40
CA ARG A 457 -40.17 -14.78 -29.85
C ARG A 457 -39.91 -13.61 -28.92
N ALA A 458 -40.33 -12.40 -29.30
CA ALA A 458 -40.21 -11.23 -28.44
C ALA A 458 -41.00 -11.39 -27.13
N ALA A 459 -42.23 -11.94 -27.22
CA ALA A 459 -43.05 -12.21 -26.04
C ALA A 459 -42.45 -13.28 -25.12
N VAL A 460 -41.82 -14.32 -25.69
CA VAL A 460 -41.10 -15.34 -24.91
C VAL A 460 -39.86 -14.73 -24.25
N ALA A 461 -39.09 -13.91 -24.95
CA ALA A 461 -37.92 -13.25 -24.40
C ALA A 461 -38.26 -12.34 -23.20
N GLU A 462 -39.30 -11.51 -23.34
CA GLU A 462 -39.78 -10.67 -22.23
C GLU A 462 -40.29 -11.51 -21.06
N ARG A 463 -41.02 -12.61 -21.34
CA ARG A 463 -41.50 -13.52 -20.30
C ARG A 463 -40.36 -14.20 -19.55
N VAL A 464 -39.30 -14.61 -20.24
CA VAL A 464 -38.11 -15.22 -19.65
C VAL A 464 -37.39 -14.23 -18.75
N GLU A 465 -37.18 -12.98 -19.18
CA GLU A 465 -36.54 -11.95 -18.35
C GLU A 465 -37.34 -11.73 -17.04
N GLN A 466 -38.67 -11.77 -17.09
CA GLN A 466 -39.54 -11.69 -15.90
C GLN A 466 -39.46 -12.90 -14.97
N GLU A 467 -39.02 -14.07 -15.43
CA GLU A 467 -38.80 -15.24 -14.54
C GLU A 467 -37.60 -15.03 -13.61
N PHE A 468 -36.66 -14.16 -13.99
CA PHE A 468 -35.47 -13.87 -13.20
C PHE A 468 -35.64 -12.71 -12.22
N ASP A 469 -36.69 -11.89 -12.42
CA ASP A 469 -37.09 -10.80 -11.53
C ASP A 469 -37.74 -11.36 -10.25
N THR A 470 -36.90 -11.72 -9.27
CA THR A 470 -37.30 -12.41 -8.04
C THR A 470 -36.66 -11.80 -6.81
N ASP A 471 -37.48 -11.51 -5.79
CA ASP A 471 -37.02 -11.07 -4.48
C ASP A 471 -36.50 -12.24 -3.61
N ALA A 472 -35.56 -11.94 -2.73
CA ALA A 472 -35.11 -12.87 -1.69
C ALA A 472 -36.29 -13.43 -0.85
N PRO A 473 -36.27 -14.72 -0.49
CA PRO A 473 -37.34 -15.33 0.28
C PRO A 473 -37.41 -14.78 1.70
N GLU A 474 -38.60 -14.39 2.15
CA GLU A 474 -38.87 -13.96 3.54
C GLU A 474 -38.79 -15.12 4.55
N GLY A 475 -38.79 -16.37 4.08
CA GLY A 475 -38.84 -17.58 4.89
C GLY A 475 -37.77 -18.62 4.52
N PRO A 476 -37.83 -19.83 5.11
CA PRO A 476 -36.82 -20.87 4.89
C PRO A 476 -36.88 -21.51 3.50
N PHE A 477 -37.91 -21.21 2.70
CA PHE A 477 -38.15 -21.85 1.41
C PHE A 477 -38.10 -20.83 0.28
N ALA A 478 -37.39 -21.17 -0.79
CA ALA A 478 -37.50 -20.47 -2.07
C ALA A 478 -38.52 -21.20 -2.96
N ARG A 479 -39.18 -20.46 -3.86
CA ARG A 479 -40.17 -21.01 -4.80
C ARG A 479 -39.69 -20.81 -6.22
N TYR A 480 -39.72 -21.87 -7.00
CA TYR A 480 -39.51 -21.84 -8.43
C TYR A 480 -40.84 -21.81 -9.16
N SER A 481 -40.84 -21.13 -10.31
CA SER A 481 -41.89 -21.32 -11.30
C SER A 481 -41.83 -22.74 -11.91
N ALA A 482 -42.87 -23.11 -12.65
CA ALA A 482 -42.87 -24.39 -13.37
C ALA A 482 -41.73 -24.46 -14.41
N ALA A 483 -41.41 -23.33 -15.04
CA ALA A 483 -40.34 -23.22 -16.02
C ALA A 483 -38.96 -23.32 -15.37
N GLU A 484 -38.73 -22.65 -14.23
CA GLU A 484 -37.48 -22.78 -13.46
C GLU A 484 -37.26 -24.20 -12.94
N ALA A 485 -38.31 -24.86 -12.41
CA ALA A 485 -38.22 -26.24 -11.96
C ALA A 485 -37.94 -27.21 -13.12
N TYR A 486 -38.48 -26.94 -14.32
CA TYR A 486 -38.13 -27.68 -15.54
C TYR A 486 -36.66 -27.47 -15.91
N ALA A 487 -36.19 -26.21 -15.95
CA ALA A 487 -34.82 -25.88 -16.28
C ALA A 487 -33.81 -26.51 -15.31
N HIS A 488 -34.07 -26.47 -13.99
CA HIS A 488 -33.19 -27.09 -12.99
C HIS A 488 -32.98 -28.59 -13.25
N ARG A 489 -34.05 -29.32 -13.59
CA ARG A 489 -33.96 -30.76 -13.91
C ARG A 489 -33.13 -31.02 -15.17
N ARG A 490 -33.30 -30.19 -16.20
CA ARG A 490 -32.50 -30.29 -17.45
C ARG A 490 -31.03 -29.97 -17.22
N ILE A 491 -30.71 -29.00 -16.36
CA ILE A 491 -29.33 -28.67 -15.99
C ILE A 491 -28.65 -29.83 -15.24
N ARG A 492 -29.37 -30.54 -14.36
CA ARG A 492 -28.83 -31.76 -13.71
C ARG A 492 -28.42 -32.80 -14.75
N GLU A 493 -29.28 -33.06 -15.74
CA GLU A 493 -29.00 -34.01 -16.81
C GLU A 493 -27.76 -33.58 -17.63
N GLU A 494 -27.68 -32.30 -18.01
CA GLU A 494 -26.53 -31.74 -18.74
C GLU A 494 -25.21 -31.88 -17.95
N TYR A 495 -25.24 -31.64 -16.64
CA TYR A 495 -24.05 -31.74 -15.79
C TYR A 495 -23.62 -33.19 -15.56
N VAL A 496 -24.57 -34.12 -15.46
CA VAL A 496 -24.28 -35.56 -15.41
C VAL A 496 -23.60 -36.01 -16.70
N ASP A 497 -24.17 -35.65 -17.85
CA ASP A 497 -23.60 -36.02 -19.15
C ASP A 497 -22.19 -35.43 -19.30
N ARG A 498 -22.01 -34.15 -18.95
CA ARG A 498 -20.72 -33.44 -19.10
C ARG A 498 -19.64 -33.92 -18.13
N TYR A 499 -19.93 -34.05 -16.84
CA TYR A 499 -18.90 -34.26 -15.81
C TYR A 499 -18.76 -35.72 -15.36
N HIS A 500 -19.83 -36.52 -15.45
CA HIS A 500 -19.76 -37.95 -15.19
C HIS A 500 -19.58 -38.74 -16.49
N GLY A 501 -20.40 -38.47 -17.51
CA GLY A 501 -20.25 -39.07 -18.84
C GLY A 501 -18.97 -38.65 -19.57
N GLY A 502 -18.48 -37.46 -19.27
CA GLY A 502 -17.26 -36.89 -19.84
C GLY A 502 -17.53 -36.10 -21.12
N ASP A 503 -16.67 -35.11 -21.36
CA ASP A 503 -16.68 -34.25 -22.52
C ASP A 503 -15.22 -33.99 -22.95
N PRO A 504 -14.64 -34.88 -23.78
CA PRO A 504 -13.23 -34.80 -24.17
C PRO A 504 -12.90 -33.48 -24.88
N ASP A 505 -13.83 -32.92 -25.65
CA ASP A 505 -13.65 -31.65 -26.35
C ASP A 505 -13.52 -30.49 -25.36
N ARG A 506 -14.18 -30.56 -24.19
CA ARG A 506 -13.97 -29.63 -23.08
C ARG A 506 -12.79 -29.98 -22.18
N GLY A 507 -12.05 -31.05 -22.48
CA GLY A 507 -10.97 -31.56 -21.62
C GLY A 507 -11.49 -32.11 -20.29
N VAL A 508 -12.69 -32.69 -20.30
CA VAL A 508 -13.31 -33.39 -19.18
C VAL A 508 -13.30 -34.90 -19.49
N PRO A 509 -12.44 -35.70 -18.84
CA PRO A 509 -12.42 -37.15 -19.06
C PRO A 509 -13.72 -37.83 -18.57
N GLU A 510 -14.01 -39.00 -19.11
CA GLU A 510 -15.07 -39.88 -18.57
C GLU A 510 -14.77 -40.19 -17.09
N GLY A 511 -15.78 -40.06 -16.23
CA GLY A 511 -15.61 -40.22 -14.79
C GLY A 511 -14.79 -39.12 -14.12
N PHE A 512 -14.69 -37.92 -14.70
CA PHE A 512 -14.06 -36.77 -14.02
C PHE A 512 -14.72 -36.48 -12.66
N VAL A 513 -16.04 -36.66 -12.58
CA VAL A 513 -16.78 -36.84 -11.35
C VAL A 513 -17.20 -38.31 -11.25
N ASP A 514 -16.80 -38.98 -10.16
CA ASP A 514 -16.90 -40.43 -10.01
C ASP A 514 -18.33 -40.99 -10.12
N SER A 515 -19.35 -40.21 -9.76
CA SER A 515 -20.75 -40.66 -9.81
C SER A 515 -21.70 -39.62 -10.40
N ALA A 516 -22.73 -40.12 -11.10
CA ALA A 516 -23.82 -39.28 -11.60
C ALA A 516 -24.49 -38.48 -10.48
N GLU A 517 -24.70 -39.09 -9.31
CA GLU A 517 -25.31 -38.41 -8.16
C GLU A 517 -24.47 -37.22 -7.65
N GLN A 518 -23.14 -37.33 -7.67
CA GLN A 518 -22.28 -36.19 -7.34
C GLN A 518 -22.37 -35.09 -8.40
N ALA A 519 -22.42 -35.45 -9.70
CA ALA A 519 -22.57 -34.49 -10.77
C ALA A 519 -23.93 -33.75 -10.70
N GLU A 520 -25.02 -34.44 -10.38
CA GLU A 520 -26.33 -33.82 -10.10
C GLU A 520 -26.25 -32.81 -8.95
N ARG A 521 -25.53 -33.14 -7.88
CA ARG A 521 -25.36 -32.22 -6.73
C ARG A 521 -24.48 -31.03 -7.08
N ILE A 522 -23.46 -31.20 -7.92
CA ILE A 522 -22.67 -30.08 -8.44
C ILE A 522 -23.59 -29.14 -9.25
N ALA A 523 -24.51 -29.70 -10.05
CA ALA A 523 -25.53 -28.92 -10.74
C ALA A 523 -26.44 -28.16 -9.75
N ASP A 524 -26.86 -28.80 -8.66
CA ASP A 524 -27.64 -28.15 -7.60
C ASP A 524 -26.91 -26.96 -6.99
N PHE A 525 -25.62 -27.11 -6.72
CA PHE A 525 -24.78 -26.02 -6.23
C PHE A 525 -24.64 -24.90 -7.27
N ALA A 526 -24.38 -25.23 -8.53
CA ALA A 526 -24.28 -24.25 -9.62
C ALA A 526 -25.60 -23.48 -9.80
N CYS A 527 -26.74 -24.18 -9.82
CA CYS A 527 -28.08 -23.59 -9.87
C CYS A 527 -28.36 -22.66 -8.67
N TRP A 528 -27.90 -23.00 -7.46
CA TRP A 528 -28.01 -22.10 -6.31
C TRP A 528 -27.15 -20.83 -6.48
N THR A 529 -25.94 -20.96 -7.03
CA THR A 529 -25.13 -19.75 -7.33
C THR A 529 -25.76 -18.89 -8.43
N ALA A 530 -26.36 -19.51 -9.45
CA ALA A 530 -27.10 -18.80 -10.49
C ALA A 530 -28.35 -18.12 -9.90
N TRP A 531 -29.06 -18.79 -8.99
CA TRP A 531 -30.21 -18.23 -8.29
C TRP A 531 -29.85 -16.95 -7.53
N MET A 532 -28.82 -16.98 -6.69
CA MET A 532 -28.40 -15.76 -5.98
C MET A 532 -27.83 -14.68 -6.93
N ALA A 533 -27.38 -15.05 -8.13
CA ALA A 533 -26.86 -14.10 -9.12
C ALA A 533 -27.94 -13.24 -9.78
N HIS A 534 -29.21 -13.69 -9.78
CA HIS A 534 -30.36 -12.94 -10.32
C HIS A 534 -31.43 -12.59 -9.26
N THR A 535 -31.32 -13.12 -8.04
CA THR A 535 -32.30 -12.84 -6.97
C THR A 535 -31.91 -11.59 -6.20
N ASP A 536 -32.82 -10.64 -6.12
CA ASP A 536 -32.63 -9.35 -5.45
C ASP A 536 -32.41 -9.53 -3.95
N ARG A 537 -31.47 -8.76 -3.41
CA ARG A 537 -31.24 -8.71 -1.96
C ARG A 537 -32.49 -8.15 -1.26
N PRO A 538 -32.75 -8.54 0.01
CA PRO A 538 -33.79 -7.89 0.80
C PRO A 538 -33.59 -6.37 0.83
N ASP A 539 -34.66 -5.63 0.56
CA ASP A 539 -34.69 -4.16 0.52
C ASP A 539 -33.75 -3.54 -0.54
N SER A 540 -33.50 -4.24 -1.65
CA SER A 540 -32.61 -3.82 -2.74
C SER A 540 -33.30 -3.91 -4.11
N ASP A 541 -32.72 -3.27 -5.11
CA ASP A 541 -33.11 -3.32 -6.53
C ASP A 541 -32.08 -4.06 -7.41
N HIS A 542 -31.24 -4.87 -6.79
CA HIS A 542 -30.17 -5.64 -7.43
C HIS A 542 -29.87 -6.93 -6.68
N SER A 543 -29.26 -7.87 -7.39
CA SER A 543 -29.02 -9.23 -6.92
C SER A 543 -27.98 -9.34 -5.81
N TYR A 544 -27.89 -10.50 -5.15
CA TYR A 544 -26.84 -10.76 -4.14
C TYR A 544 -25.42 -10.50 -4.66
N THR A 545 -25.22 -10.58 -5.97
CA THR A 545 -23.92 -10.44 -6.64
C THR A 545 -23.74 -9.10 -7.32
N ASN A 546 -24.58 -8.10 -7.01
CA ASN A 546 -24.61 -6.81 -7.69
C ASN A 546 -24.85 -6.96 -9.21
N ASP A 547 -25.82 -7.82 -9.56
CA ASP A 547 -26.25 -8.17 -10.92
C ASP A 547 -25.18 -8.83 -11.79
N TRP A 548 -24.15 -9.44 -11.20
CA TRP A 548 -23.14 -10.21 -11.93
C TRP A 548 -23.54 -11.69 -12.01
N PRO A 549 -23.28 -12.45 -13.09
CA PRO A 549 -22.64 -12.04 -14.33
C PRO A 549 -23.63 -11.47 -15.35
N TYR A 550 -23.10 -10.76 -16.36
CA TYR A 550 -23.88 -10.37 -17.52
C TYR A 550 -24.24 -11.58 -18.39
N VAL A 551 -25.52 -11.99 -18.37
CA VAL A 551 -26.08 -13.01 -19.26
C VAL A 551 -27.30 -12.40 -19.96
N PRO A 552 -27.31 -12.30 -21.30
CA PRO A 552 -28.44 -11.72 -22.01
C PRO A 552 -29.76 -12.44 -21.72
N GLY A 553 -30.80 -11.66 -21.42
CA GLY A 553 -32.14 -12.18 -21.15
C GLY A 553 -32.41 -12.58 -19.69
N THR A 554 -31.48 -12.34 -18.75
CA THR A 554 -31.66 -12.65 -17.32
C THR A 554 -31.82 -11.42 -16.42
N GLY A 555 -31.95 -10.22 -16.99
CA GLY A 555 -32.09 -8.97 -16.23
C GLY A 555 -30.77 -8.38 -15.70
N ASN A 556 -29.75 -9.21 -15.49
CA ASN A 556 -28.43 -8.82 -15.00
C ASN A 556 -27.75 -7.73 -15.87
N ARG A 557 -27.49 -6.56 -15.28
CA ARG A 557 -26.81 -5.42 -15.92
C ARG A 557 -25.98 -4.65 -14.88
N PRO A 558 -24.95 -3.88 -15.27
CA PRO A 558 -24.22 -3.05 -14.32
C PRO A 558 -25.15 -2.10 -13.55
N THR A 559 -25.20 -2.23 -12.23
CA THR A 559 -26.02 -1.38 -11.36
C THR A 559 -25.56 0.08 -11.38
N GLY A 560 -26.41 1.00 -10.91
CA GLY A 560 -26.07 2.43 -10.82
C GLY A 560 -24.80 2.71 -10.01
N GLN A 561 -24.57 1.94 -8.93
CA GLN A 561 -23.38 2.07 -8.11
C GLN A 561 -22.08 1.71 -8.87
N VAL A 562 -22.12 0.72 -9.77
CA VAL A 562 -20.93 0.31 -10.56
C VAL A 562 -20.43 1.48 -11.41
N LEU A 563 -21.34 2.23 -12.05
CA LEU A 563 -20.99 3.40 -12.86
C LEU A 563 -20.50 4.58 -12.01
N VAL A 564 -21.18 4.85 -10.89
CA VAL A 564 -20.82 5.95 -9.98
C VAL A 564 -19.42 5.71 -9.39
N TRP A 565 -19.16 4.52 -8.87
CA TRP A 565 -17.87 4.20 -8.24
C TRP A 565 -16.73 4.08 -9.24
N SER A 566 -17.00 3.64 -10.47
CA SER A 566 -16.02 3.72 -11.57
C SER A 566 -15.65 5.17 -11.93
N THR A 567 -16.57 6.11 -11.76
CA THR A 567 -16.28 7.54 -11.99
C THR A 567 -15.49 8.12 -10.81
N ILE A 568 -15.89 7.75 -9.58
CA ILE A 568 -15.19 8.18 -8.35
C ILE A 568 -13.77 7.65 -8.31
N SER A 569 -13.49 6.41 -8.73
CA SER A 569 -12.13 5.87 -8.79
C SER A 569 -11.22 6.72 -9.67
N MET A 570 -11.69 7.17 -10.84
CA MET A 570 -10.88 8.05 -11.69
C MET A 570 -10.54 9.39 -11.00
N VAL A 571 -11.49 9.95 -10.24
CA VAL A 571 -11.26 11.16 -9.44
C VAL A 571 -10.27 10.88 -8.31
N LEU A 572 -10.43 9.78 -7.59
CA LEU A 572 -9.54 9.34 -6.50
C LEU A 572 -8.13 9.06 -7.00
N LEU A 573 -7.97 8.49 -8.19
CA LEU A 573 -6.68 8.25 -8.81
C LEU A 573 -5.94 9.57 -9.06
N ILE A 574 -6.61 10.54 -9.68
CA ILE A 574 -6.01 11.84 -9.99
C ILE A 574 -5.71 12.62 -8.70
N ALA A 575 -6.68 12.68 -7.78
CA ALA A 575 -6.53 13.38 -6.52
C ALA A 575 -5.50 12.73 -5.60
N GLY A 576 -5.52 11.40 -5.48
CA GLY A 576 -4.60 10.59 -4.71
C GLY A 576 -3.18 10.66 -5.26
N GLY A 577 -3.01 10.58 -6.58
CA GLY A 577 -1.71 10.79 -7.22
C GLY A 577 -1.15 12.20 -6.98
N GLY A 578 -2.00 13.23 -7.09
CA GLY A 578 -1.63 14.61 -6.77
C GLY A 578 -1.26 14.82 -5.30
N ALA A 579 -2.06 14.28 -4.39
CA ALA A 579 -1.81 14.33 -2.94
C ALA A 579 -0.54 13.57 -2.55
N GLY A 580 -0.32 12.38 -3.14
CA GLY A 580 0.89 11.60 -2.96
C GLY A 580 2.12 12.36 -3.43
N ALA A 581 2.06 12.97 -4.63
CA ALA A 581 3.21 13.73 -5.17
C ALA A 581 3.53 14.95 -4.30
N TRP A 582 2.50 15.65 -3.81
CA TRP A 582 2.66 16.72 -2.83
C TRP A 582 3.28 16.21 -1.53
N ALA A 583 2.78 15.10 -0.98
CA ALA A 583 3.31 14.51 0.25
C ALA A 583 4.78 14.09 0.09
N TYR A 584 5.12 13.44 -1.02
CA TYR A 584 6.48 13.02 -1.33
C TYR A 584 7.47 14.20 -1.31
N HIS A 585 7.10 15.33 -1.91
CA HIS A 585 7.92 16.55 -1.88
C HIS A 585 7.91 17.26 -0.52
N ALA A 586 6.81 17.20 0.23
CA ALA A 586 6.70 17.86 1.53
C ALA A 586 7.50 17.14 2.64
N PHE A 587 7.66 15.82 2.55
CA PHE A 587 8.38 15.01 3.53
C PHE A 587 9.90 14.96 3.31
N ASP A 588 10.41 15.51 2.20
CA ASP A 588 11.85 15.59 1.88
C ASP A 588 12.55 14.23 2.01
N PHE A 589 11.97 13.20 1.38
CA PHE A 589 12.54 11.85 1.39
C PHE A 589 13.91 11.85 0.71
N ALA A 590 14.91 11.26 1.38
CA ALA A 590 16.27 11.20 0.84
C ALA A 590 16.30 10.40 -0.46
N GLU A 591 16.86 10.99 -1.52
CA GLU A 591 17.18 10.24 -2.74
C GLU A 591 18.43 9.36 -2.50
N PRO A 592 18.51 8.16 -3.09
CA PRO A 592 19.71 7.33 -3.03
C PRO A 592 20.96 8.12 -3.43
N ALA A 593 22.06 7.94 -2.70
CA ALA A 593 23.30 8.64 -3.00
C ALA A 593 23.73 8.40 -4.46
N THR A 594 23.94 9.49 -5.21
CA THR A 594 24.42 9.43 -6.60
C THR A 594 25.95 9.43 -6.71
N GLU A 595 26.64 9.47 -5.57
CA GLU A 595 28.11 9.47 -5.49
C GLU A 595 28.67 8.05 -5.46
N VAL A 596 29.90 7.88 -5.94
CA VAL A 596 30.62 6.59 -5.89
C VAL A 596 30.96 6.31 -4.42
N VAL A 597 30.48 5.19 -3.90
CA VAL A 597 30.70 4.76 -2.50
C VAL A 597 31.67 3.58 -2.55
N ASP A 598 32.59 3.50 -1.59
CA ASP A 598 33.52 2.37 -1.50
C ASP A 598 32.79 1.18 -0.86
N ILE A 599 32.36 0.23 -1.69
CA ILE A 599 31.50 -0.88 -1.25
C ILE A 599 32.39 -2.07 -0.91
N PRO A 600 32.24 -2.69 0.29
CA PRO A 600 33.04 -3.83 0.68
C PRO A 600 33.01 -4.96 -0.36
N SER A 601 34.18 -5.51 -0.68
CA SER A 601 34.27 -6.71 -1.52
C SER A 601 33.48 -7.85 -0.85
N PRO A 602 32.70 -8.64 -1.59
CA PRO A 602 31.95 -9.75 -0.99
C PRO A 602 32.83 -10.78 -0.27
N ASP A 603 34.09 -10.94 -0.68
CA ASP A 603 35.05 -11.83 0.01
C ASP A 603 35.50 -11.27 1.37
N SER A 604 35.22 -10.00 1.67
CA SER A 604 35.47 -9.38 2.98
C SER A 604 34.35 -9.62 4.00
N VAL A 605 33.20 -10.15 3.56
CA VAL A 605 32.06 -10.46 4.42
C VAL A 605 32.21 -11.86 5.02
N SER A 606 32.21 -11.96 6.34
CA SER A 606 32.20 -13.25 7.05
C SER A 606 30.85 -13.93 6.88
N VAL A 607 30.85 -15.20 6.44
CA VAL A 607 29.61 -15.98 6.27
C VAL A 607 29.42 -16.95 7.42
N THR A 608 28.30 -16.85 8.14
CA THR A 608 27.97 -17.74 9.25
C THR A 608 27.46 -19.12 8.78
N PRO A 609 27.51 -20.16 9.64
CA PRO A 609 26.90 -21.46 9.32
C PRO A 609 25.41 -21.38 8.93
N THR A 610 24.65 -20.47 9.54
CA THR A 610 23.22 -20.26 9.25
C THR A 610 23.03 -19.61 7.90
N GLN A 611 23.83 -18.60 7.55
CA GLN A 611 23.81 -18.00 6.21
C GLN A 611 24.12 -19.03 5.12
N TYR A 612 25.09 -19.91 5.37
CA TYR A 612 25.41 -21.00 4.46
C TYR A 612 24.26 -22.03 4.35
N ALA A 613 23.57 -22.33 5.46
CA ALA A 613 22.37 -23.17 5.44
C ALA A 613 21.21 -22.52 4.66
N ALA A 614 21.01 -21.21 4.83
CA ALA A 614 20.01 -20.44 4.10
C ALA A 614 20.30 -20.40 2.58
N ALA A 615 21.57 -20.38 2.16
CA ALA A 615 21.94 -20.41 0.75
C ALA A 615 21.46 -21.68 -0.01
N TRP A 616 21.21 -22.80 0.69
CA TRP A 616 20.62 -24.01 0.08
C TRP A 616 19.15 -23.85 -0.34
N TYR A 617 18.44 -22.87 0.20
CA TYR A 617 17.07 -22.57 -0.22
C TYR A 617 17.04 -22.06 -1.67
N VAL A 618 18.10 -21.38 -2.13
CA VAL A 618 18.15 -20.77 -3.48
C VAL A 618 18.06 -21.80 -4.62
N PRO A 619 18.91 -22.86 -4.69
CA PRO A 619 18.76 -23.87 -5.72
C PRO A 619 17.49 -24.72 -5.56
N VAL A 620 16.96 -24.91 -4.35
CA VAL A 620 15.67 -25.58 -4.14
C VAL A 620 14.54 -24.75 -4.73
N ALA A 621 14.50 -23.45 -4.46
CA ALA A 621 13.54 -22.53 -5.07
C ALA A 621 13.70 -22.49 -6.60
N GLY A 622 14.93 -22.49 -7.12
CA GLY A 622 15.17 -22.61 -8.56
C GLY A 622 14.56 -23.88 -9.17
N ALA A 623 14.73 -25.03 -8.50
CA ALA A 623 14.12 -26.28 -8.96
C ALA A 623 12.57 -26.24 -8.94
N LEU A 624 11.98 -25.64 -7.91
CA LEU A 624 10.53 -25.41 -7.84
C LEU A 624 10.06 -24.46 -8.95
N PHE A 625 10.82 -23.41 -9.26
CA PHE A 625 10.52 -22.48 -10.36
C PHE A 625 10.60 -23.16 -11.74
N VAL A 626 11.57 -24.05 -11.95
CA VAL A 626 11.63 -24.89 -13.17
C VAL A 626 10.42 -25.81 -13.26
N ALA A 627 10.05 -26.49 -12.18
CA ALA A 627 8.84 -27.32 -12.16
C ALA A 627 7.59 -26.50 -12.47
N GLN A 628 7.46 -25.30 -11.89
CA GLN A 628 6.34 -24.39 -12.09
C GLN A 628 6.19 -23.95 -13.54
N THR A 629 7.30 -23.54 -14.18
CA THR A 629 7.29 -23.10 -15.59
C THR A 629 7.02 -24.25 -16.55
N LEU A 630 7.51 -25.46 -16.28
CA LEU A 630 7.20 -26.65 -17.08
C LEU A 630 5.72 -27.04 -16.98
N VAL A 631 5.14 -27.04 -15.77
CA VAL A 631 3.72 -27.29 -15.59
C VAL A 631 2.89 -26.16 -16.21
N GLY A 632 3.33 -24.91 -16.13
CA GLY A 632 2.68 -23.77 -16.79
C GLY A 632 2.64 -23.93 -18.31
N ALA A 633 3.73 -24.40 -18.91
CA ALA A 633 3.78 -24.70 -20.34
C ALA A 633 2.85 -25.85 -20.73
N LEU A 634 2.71 -26.88 -19.88
CA LEU A 634 1.73 -27.94 -20.08
C LEU A 634 0.29 -27.39 -20.04
N LEU A 635 -0.03 -26.52 -19.09
CA LEU A 635 -1.35 -25.90 -19.01
C LEU A 635 -1.67 -25.03 -20.22
N ALA A 636 -0.69 -24.25 -20.69
CA ALA A 636 -0.84 -23.47 -21.92
C ALA A 636 -1.06 -24.38 -23.14
N HIS A 637 -0.38 -25.53 -23.20
CA HIS A 637 -0.56 -26.53 -24.25
C HIS A 637 -1.97 -27.12 -24.27
N TYR A 638 -2.58 -27.37 -23.11
CA TYR A 638 -3.94 -27.92 -23.06
C TYR A 638 -5.00 -27.01 -23.71
N TYR A 639 -4.81 -25.69 -23.77
CA TYR A 639 -5.73 -24.81 -24.51
C TYR A 639 -5.67 -24.99 -26.04
N VAL A 640 -4.59 -25.59 -26.53
CA VAL A 640 -4.38 -25.90 -27.95
C VAL A 640 -4.75 -27.36 -28.26
N GLU A 641 -4.35 -28.28 -27.39
CA GLU A 641 -4.61 -29.71 -27.52
C GLU A 641 -5.21 -30.22 -26.21
N ARG A 642 -6.55 -30.17 -26.11
CA ARG A 642 -7.27 -30.48 -24.86
C ARG A 642 -7.20 -31.94 -24.43
N THR A 643 -7.02 -32.87 -25.38
CA THR A 643 -7.00 -34.32 -25.16
C THR A 643 -5.61 -34.94 -25.27
N GLY A 644 -4.55 -34.14 -25.42
CA GLY A 644 -3.23 -34.69 -25.76
C GLY A 644 -2.05 -33.77 -25.45
N PHE A 645 -0.86 -34.25 -25.80
CA PHE A 645 0.40 -33.52 -25.62
C PHE A 645 1.38 -33.86 -26.75
N TYR A 646 1.31 -33.11 -27.86
CA TYR A 646 2.13 -33.27 -29.06
C TYR A 646 2.08 -34.68 -29.68
N GLY A 647 1.00 -35.44 -29.44
CA GLY A 647 0.91 -36.87 -29.80
C GLY A 647 1.95 -37.78 -29.10
N ILE A 648 2.68 -37.28 -28.10
CA ILE A 648 3.70 -38.06 -27.37
C ILE A 648 3.04 -39.16 -26.54
N GLY A 649 1.87 -38.87 -25.96
CA GLY A 649 1.09 -39.84 -25.21
C GLY A 649 0.70 -41.06 -26.05
N ASP A 650 0.22 -40.82 -27.28
CA ASP A 650 -0.14 -41.87 -28.23
C ASP A 650 1.05 -42.76 -28.62
N VAL A 651 2.23 -42.15 -28.80
CA VAL A 651 3.47 -42.88 -29.15
C VAL A 651 3.98 -43.73 -27.99
N LEU A 652 3.86 -43.24 -26.75
CA LEU A 652 4.34 -43.92 -25.55
C LEU A 652 3.30 -44.86 -24.93
N GLY A 653 2.05 -44.82 -25.40
CA GLY A 653 0.93 -45.55 -24.80
C GLY A 653 0.58 -45.04 -23.40
N VAL A 654 0.84 -43.76 -23.12
CA VAL A 654 0.55 -43.11 -21.85
C VAL A 654 -0.45 -42.00 -22.10
N ASP A 655 -1.62 -42.10 -21.48
CA ASP A 655 -2.56 -40.99 -21.47
C ASP A 655 -2.07 -39.92 -20.48
N VAL A 656 -1.50 -38.85 -21.06
CA VAL A 656 -0.93 -37.73 -20.29
C VAL A 656 -2.03 -36.97 -19.55
N VAL A 657 -3.24 -36.92 -20.11
CA VAL A 657 -4.38 -36.18 -19.54
C VAL A 657 -4.92 -36.89 -18.30
N SER A 658 -5.01 -38.23 -18.29
CA SER A 658 -5.37 -38.96 -17.06
C SER A 658 -4.26 -38.97 -16.01
N LEU A 659 -2.99 -38.96 -16.42
CA LEU A 659 -1.86 -38.93 -15.47
C LEU A 659 -1.71 -37.58 -14.78
N LEU A 660 -1.80 -36.49 -15.54
CA LEU A 660 -1.70 -35.12 -15.03
C LEU A 660 -2.80 -34.24 -15.66
N PRO A 661 -4.04 -34.33 -15.13
CA PRO A 661 -5.17 -33.54 -15.60
C PRO A 661 -4.90 -32.04 -15.45
N PHE A 662 -5.60 -31.23 -16.25
CA PHE A 662 -5.51 -29.77 -16.20
C PHE A 662 -5.68 -29.21 -14.77
N SER A 663 -6.68 -29.71 -14.03
CA SER A 663 -6.97 -29.25 -12.65
C SER A 663 -5.80 -29.47 -11.68
N VAL A 664 -5.14 -30.64 -11.77
CA VAL A 664 -3.96 -30.95 -10.96
C VAL A 664 -2.76 -30.11 -11.39
N GLY A 665 -2.51 -30.02 -12.69
CA GLY A 665 -1.44 -29.18 -13.23
C GLY A 665 -1.59 -27.73 -12.78
N ARG A 666 -2.82 -27.19 -12.81
CA ARG A 666 -3.10 -25.82 -12.39
C ARG A 666 -2.88 -25.63 -10.89
N ALA A 667 -3.39 -26.55 -10.06
CA ALA A 667 -3.14 -26.53 -8.63
C ALA A 667 -1.64 -26.51 -8.33
N TRP A 668 -0.85 -27.37 -8.98
CA TRP A 668 0.61 -27.40 -8.81
C TRP A 668 1.27 -26.12 -9.30
N HIS A 669 0.89 -25.59 -10.46
CA HIS A 669 1.47 -24.38 -11.02
C HIS A 669 1.31 -23.16 -10.09
N ILE A 670 0.10 -22.96 -9.56
CA ILE A 670 -0.21 -21.84 -8.67
C ILE A 670 0.48 -22.00 -7.32
N ASN A 671 0.38 -23.19 -6.70
CA ASN A 671 1.05 -23.43 -5.41
C ASN A 671 2.58 -23.34 -5.54
N LEU A 672 3.16 -23.85 -6.63
CA LEU A 672 4.60 -23.71 -6.85
C LEU A 672 5.01 -22.24 -6.97
N ALA A 673 4.21 -21.41 -7.67
CA ALA A 673 4.49 -19.97 -7.82
C ALA A 673 4.61 -19.28 -6.46
N ILE A 674 3.70 -19.60 -5.53
CA ILE A 674 3.74 -19.15 -4.13
C ILE A 674 4.99 -19.70 -3.42
N LEU A 675 5.23 -21.01 -3.52
CA LEU A 675 6.23 -21.70 -2.71
C LEU A 675 7.67 -21.32 -3.05
N TRP A 676 8.04 -21.19 -4.32
CA TRP A 676 9.43 -20.88 -4.68
C TRP A 676 9.79 -19.42 -4.37
N ILE A 677 8.85 -18.50 -4.56
CA ILE A 677 8.98 -17.09 -4.17
C ILE A 677 9.17 -17.03 -2.66
N THR A 678 8.27 -17.66 -1.90
CA THR A 678 8.36 -17.76 -0.44
C THR A 678 9.67 -18.39 0.03
N ALA A 679 10.16 -19.44 -0.63
CA ALA A 679 11.42 -20.07 -0.25
C ALA A 679 12.62 -19.12 -0.34
N LEU A 680 12.66 -18.24 -1.35
CA LEU A 680 13.71 -17.21 -1.47
C LEU A 680 13.56 -16.11 -0.42
N TRP A 681 12.32 -15.74 -0.07
CA TRP A 681 12.06 -14.82 1.04
C TRP A 681 12.51 -15.38 2.39
N LEU A 682 12.16 -16.65 2.66
CA LEU A 682 12.58 -17.36 3.86
C LEU A 682 14.11 -17.45 3.93
N ALA A 683 14.76 -17.68 2.77
CA ALA A 683 16.22 -17.65 2.67
C ALA A 683 16.79 -16.28 3.08
N GLY A 684 16.24 -15.19 2.53
CA GLY A 684 16.65 -13.82 2.86
C GLY A 684 16.53 -13.51 4.35
N GLY A 685 15.38 -13.77 4.98
CA GLY A 685 15.21 -13.46 6.40
C GLY A 685 16.10 -14.30 7.33
N LEU A 686 16.52 -15.50 6.91
CA LEU A 686 17.53 -16.30 7.63
C LEU A 686 18.96 -15.83 7.36
N PHE A 687 19.20 -15.21 6.21
CA PHE A 687 20.53 -14.84 5.72
C PHE A 687 20.95 -13.43 6.19
N LEU A 688 20.08 -12.44 6.00
CA LEU A 688 20.37 -11.04 6.25
C LEU A 688 20.81 -10.74 7.69
N PRO A 689 20.26 -11.39 8.74
CA PRO A 689 20.71 -11.12 10.10
C PRO A 689 22.22 -11.34 10.32
N GLY A 690 22.81 -12.34 9.65
CA GLY A 690 24.23 -12.64 9.77
C GLY A 690 25.14 -11.58 9.16
N LEU A 691 24.63 -10.61 8.39
CA LEU A 691 25.42 -9.49 7.87
C LEU A 691 25.83 -8.50 8.97
N PHE A 692 25.11 -8.50 10.09
CA PHE A 692 25.33 -7.58 11.21
C PHE A 692 26.00 -8.27 12.42
N THR A 693 26.25 -9.59 12.35
CA THR A 693 26.86 -10.36 13.45
C THR A 693 27.73 -11.50 12.94
N ASP A 694 28.92 -11.66 13.52
CA ASP A 694 29.84 -12.77 13.22
C ASP A 694 29.46 -14.11 13.87
N ARG A 695 28.31 -14.18 14.57
CA ARG A 695 27.94 -15.33 15.39
C ARG A 695 26.47 -15.72 15.23
N ASP A 696 26.22 -17.02 15.21
CA ASP A 696 24.89 -17.61 15.20
C ASP A 696 24.44 -18.05 16.61
N PRO A 697 23.11 -18.02 16.89
CA PRO A 697 22.53 -18.71 18.04
C PRO A 697 22.82 -20.23 18.02
N PRO A 698 22.82 -20.92 19.18
CA PRO A 698 23.09 -22.36 19.23
C PRO A 698 22.02 -23.16 18.47
N LEU A 699 22.43 -24.12 17.64
CA LEU A 699 21.58 -24.96 16.77
C LEU A 699 20.87 -24.23 15.61
N GLN A 700 21.19 -22.96 15.34
CA GLN A 700 20.50 -22.15 14.34
C GLN A 700 20.59 -22.76 12.92
N ALA A 701 21.79 -23.08 12.45
CA ALA A 701 21.99 -23.69 11.12
C ALA A 701 21.31 -25.06 10.97
N ALA A 702 21.30 -25.87 12.04
CA ALA A 702 20.62 -27.17 12.04
C ALA A 702 19.10 -27.01 11.97
N ALA A 703 18.54 -26.03 12.70
CA ALA A 703 17.12 -25.71 12.64
C ALA A 703 16.71 -25.12 11.29
N ALA A 704 17.52 -24.23 10.70
CA ALA A 704 17.30 -23.70 9.35
C ALA A 704 17.32 -24.81 8.28
N THR A 705 18.21 -25.79 8.41
CA THR A 705 18.24 -26.97 7.52
C THR A 705 17.03 -27.88 7.75
N GLY A 706 16.65 -28.11 9.00
CA GLY A 706 15.47 -28.89 9.36
C GLY A 706 14.17 -28.27 8.84
N LEU A 707 14.05 -26.94 8.92
CA LEU A 707 12.93 -26.19 8.35
C LEU A 707 12.81 -26.42 6.84
N LEU A 708 13.92 -26.34 6.09
CA LEU A 708 13.92 -26.62 4.65
C LEU A 708 13.41 -28.03 4.35
N ALA A 709 13.87 -29.03 5.10
CA ALA A 709 13.45 -30.41 4.93
C ALA A 709 11.95 -30.59 5.22
N VAL A 710 11.42 -29.94 6.26
CA VAL A 710 9.98 -29.94 6.57
C VAL A 710 9.18 -29.29 5.45
N LEU A 711 9.58 -28.11 4.96
CA LEU A 711 8.89 -27.42 3.88
C LEU A 711 8.85 -28.25 2.59
N VAL A 712 9.95 -28.89 2.23
CA VAL A 712 10.02 -29.79 1.06
C VAL A 712 9.12 -31.01 1.26
N ALA A 713 9.19 -31.67 2.41
CA ALA A 713 8.36 -32.85 2.69
C ALA A 713 6.86 -32.50 2.69
N THR A 714 6.49 -31.37 3.29
CA THR A 714 5.12 -30.85 3.29
C THR A 714 4.65 -30.52 1.88
N THR A 715 5.48 -29.89 1.04
CA THR A 715 5.15 -29.57 -0.36
C THR A 715 4.90 -30.83 -1.19
N VAL A 716 5.81 -31.82 -1.09
CA VAL A 716 5.66 -33.10 -1.82
C VAL A 716 4.41 -33.85 -1.36
N GLY A 717 4.16 -33.87 -0.04
CA GLY A 717 2.97 -34.50 0.53
C GLY A 717 1.68 -33.82 0.09
N ALA A 718 1.64 -32.49 0.08
CA ALA A 718 0.52 -31.70 -0.42
C ALA A 718 0.17 -32.02 -1.87
N PHE A 719 1.17 -32.03 -2.76
CA PHE A 719 0.96 -32.28 -4.18
C PHE A 719 0.58 -33.72 -4.47
N ALA A 720 1.17 -34.67 -3.75
CA ALA A 720 0.74 -36.06 -3.78
C ALA A 720 -0.71 -36.20 -3.29
N GLY A 721 -1.11 -35.45 -2.25
CA GLY A 721 -2.48 -35.39 -1.77
C GLY A 721 -3.47 -34.92 -2.83
N VAL A 722 -3.20 -33.78 -3.46
CA VAL A 722 -4.04 -33.24 -4.56
C VAL A 722 -4.15 -34.24 -5.71
N TRP A 723 -3.03 -34.84 -6.12
CA TRP A 723 -3.03 -35.84 -7.18
C TRP A 723 -3.81 -37.10 -6.80
N LEU A 724 -3.61 -37.66 -5.60
CA LEU A 724 -4.38 -38.80 -5.10
C LEU A 724 -5.89 -38.50 -5.04
N SER A 725 -6.27 -37.27 -4.68
CA SER A 725 -7.67 -36.82 -4.71
C SER A 725 -8.23 -36.88 -6.13
N SER A 726 -7.49 -36.41 -7.14
CA SER A 726 -7.93 -36.47 -8.55
C SER A 726 -7.99 -37.89 -9.12
N GLN A 727 -7.35 -38.87 -8.47
CA GLN A 727 -7.35 -40.27 -8.90
C GLN A 727 -8.41 -41.11 -8.15
N GLY A 728 -9.34 -40.47 -7.42
CA GLY A 728 -10.38 -41.15 -6.66
C GLY A 728 -9.85 -41.97 -5.46
N ALA A 729 -8.69 -41.61 -4.89
CA ALA A 729 -8.07 -42.38 -3.81
C ALA A 729 -8.74 -42.18 -2.43
N PHE A 730 -9.59 -41.17 -2.30
CA PHE A 730 -10.35 -40.87 -1.09
C PHE A 730 -11.84 -41.14 -1.33
N ASP A 731 -12.55 -41.59 -0.29
CA ASP A 731 -13.99 -41.79 -0.37
C ASP A 731 -14.73 -40.49 -0.67
N SER A 732 -15.98 -40.62 -1.13
CA SER A 732 -16.82 -39.49 -1.50
C SER A 732 -16.98 -38.48 -0.34
N PRO A 733 -17.24 -37.19 -0.63
CA PRO A 733 -17.42 -36.17 0.41
C PRO A 733 -18.58 -36.42 1.39
N ASP A 734 -19.48 -37.36 1.06
CA ASP A 734 -20.59 -37.76 1.92
C ASP A 734 -20.19 -38.79 2.97
N GLU A 735 -19.12 -39.54 2.69
CA GLU A 735 -18.69 -40.70 3.48
C GLU A 735 -17.47 -40.36 4.35
N SER A 736 -16.63 -39.42 3.91
CA SER A 736 -15.34 -39.14 4.52
C SER A 736 -14.90 -37.70 4.35
N GLU A 737 -14.18 -37.19 5.36
CA GLU A 737 -13.50 -35.88 5.32
C GLU A 737 -12.01 -36.02 4.95
N LEU A 738 -11.55 -37.23 4.57
CA LEU A 738 -10.15 -37.49 4.23
C LEU A 738 -9.69 -36.71 2.99
N TRP A 739 -10.56 -36.50 2.01
CA TRP A 739 -10.29 -35.68 0.83
C TRP A 739 -9.91 -34.24 1.24
N TRP A 740 -10.62 -33.65 2.21
CA TRP A 740 -10.36 -32.30 2.71
C TRP A 740 -9.11 -32.24 3.59
N LEU A 741 -8.86 -33.27 4.40
CA LEU A 741 -7.72 -33.30 5.32
C LEU A 741 -6.38 -33.56 4.63
N LEU A 742 -6.34 -34.53 3.71
CA LEU A 742 -5.11 -35.05 3.10
C LEU A 742 -5.02 -34.79 1.60
N GLY A 743 -6.16 -34.67 0.92
CA GLY A 743 -6.28 -34.54 -0.53
C GLY A 743 -6.26 -33.08 -0.98
N SER A 744 -7.37 -32.66 -1.59
CA SER A 744 -7.57 -31.33 -2.16
C SER A 744 -8.72 -30.60 -1.48
N GLU A 745 -8.49 -29.37 -1.01
CA GLU A 745 -9.56 -28.47 -0.56
C GLU A 745 -10.24 -27.71 -1.72
N GLY A 746 -9.69 -27.80 -2.93
CA GLY A 746 -10.37 -27.39 -4.15
C GLY A 746 -10.58 -25.88 -4.33
N LEU A 747 -9.90 -25.06 -3.53
CA LEU A 747 -9.94 -23.61 -3.63
C LEU A 747 -8.65 -23.11 -4.25
N GLU A 748 -8.76 -22.30 -5.30
CA GLU A 748 -7.61 -21.69 -5.94
C GLU A 748 -6.69 -20.96 -4.93
N TYR A 749 -5.37 -21.16 -5.06
CA TYR A 749 -4.29 -20.74 -4.16
C TYR A 749 -4.20 -21.48 -2.81
N LEU A 750 -5.27 -22.16 -2.38
CA LEU A 750 -5.38 -22.90 -1.12
C LEU A 750 -5.85 -24.34 -1.31
N GLU A 751 -5.41 -24.96 -2.40
CA GLU A 751 -5.89 -26.24 -2.92
C GLU A 751 -5.48 -27.42 -2.03
N VAL A 752 -4.37 -27.29 -1.31
CA VAL A 752 -3.80 -28.41 -0.57
C VAL A 752 -4.63 -28.74 0.67
N GLY A 753 -4.75 -30.04 0.97
CA GLY A 753 -5.50 -30.52 2.13
C GLY A 753 -5.09 -29.87 3.46
N ARG A 754 -6.04 -29.82 4.39
CA ARG A 754 -5.96 -29.08 5.66
C ARG A 754 -4.72 -29.41 6.48
N LEU A 755 -4.30 -30.68 6.54
CA LEU A 755 -3.11 -31.12 7.27
C LEU A 755 -1.86 -30.40 6.74
N TRP A 756 -1.71 -30.32 5.43
CA TRP A 756 -0.55 -29.72 4.78
C TRP A 756 -0.49 -28.21 5.04
N LYS A 757 -1.64 -27.53 5.02
CA LYS A 757 -1.72 -26.11 5.43
C LYS A 757 -1.29 -25.90 6.88
N VAL A 758 -1.72 -26.76 7.81
CA VAL A 758 -1.27 -26.68 9.21
C VAL A 758 0.25 -26.87 9.32
N LEU A 759 0.83 -27.81 8.58
CA LEU A 759 2.28 -28.02 8.57
C LEU A 759 3.04 -26.82 7.96
N LEU A 760 2.51 -26.19 6.92
CA LEU A 760 3.05 -24.93 6.36
C LEU A 760 3.01 -23.80 7.39
N LEU A 761 1.88 -23.64 8.09
CA LEU A 761 1.74 -22.65 9.16
C LEU A 761 2.77 -22.87 10.28
N VAL A 762 2.97 -24.12 10.71
CA VAL A 762 4.02 -24.48 11.67
C VAL A 762 5.41 -24.13 11.12
N GLY A 763 5.64 -24.34 9.82
CA GLY A 763 6.86 -23.92 9.13
C GLY A 763 7.09 -22.41 9.19
N PHE A 764 6.07 -21.60 8.89
CA PHE A 764 6.17 -20.13 8.92
C PHE A 764 6.36 -19.57 10.35
N VAL A 765 5.64 -20.13 11.34
CA VAL A 765 5.84 -19.77 12.76
C VAL A 765 7.24 -20.16 13.22
N GLY A 766 7.70 -21.36 12.83
CA GLY A 766 9.05 -21.85 13.12
C GLY A 766 10.12 -20.94 12.51
N TRP A 767 9.96 -20.56 11.25
CA TRP A 767 10.84 -19.60 10.57
C TRP A 767 10.89 -18.25 11.29
N THR A 768 9.73 -17.69 11.63
CA THR A 768 9.64 -16.41 12.35
C THR A 768 10.42 -16.46 13.66
N GLY A 769 10.31 -17.56 14.41
CA GLY A 769 11.08 -17.80 15.62
C GLY A 769 12.60 -17.91 15.38
N LEU A 770 13.03 -18.46 14.24
CA LEU A 770 14.45 -18.51 13.86
C LEU A 770 15.01 -17.14 13.51
N VAL A 771 14.29 -16.34 12.72
CA VAL A 771 14.69 -14.98 12.38
C VAL A 771 14.80 -14.14 13.66
N LEU A 772 13.76 -14.17 14.51
CA LEU A 772 13.74 -13.44 15.79
C LEU A 772 14.92 -13.82 16.71
N ARG A 773 15.32 -15.10 16.73
CA ARG A 773 16.49 -15.55 17.50
C ARG A 773 17.79 -14.92 17.02
N SER A 774 17.94 -14.72 15.71
CA SER A 774 19.14 -14.12 15.11
C SER A 774 19.14 -12.62 15.33
N VAL A 775 18.00 -11.97 15.11
CA VAL A 775 17.79 -10.54 15.33
C VAL A 775 18.02 -10.14 16.78
N ARG A 776 17.60 -10.94 17.76
CA ARG A 776 17.86 -10.67 19.20
C ARG A 776 19.34 -10.67 19.60
N LEU A 777 20.25 -11.11 18.73
CA LEU A 777 21.69 -10.97 18.95
C LEU A 777 22.23 -9.61 18.47
N MET A 778 21.47 -8.89 17.66
CA MET A 778 21.78 -7.53 17.27
C MET A 778 21.45 -6.59 18.42
N ASP A 779 22.32 -5.61 18.67
CA ASP A 779 22.10 -4.56 19.67
C ASP A 779 21.21 -3.46 19.07
N GLU A 780 19.96 -3.79 18.73
CA GLU A 780 18.98 -2.86 18.17
C GLU A 780 17.71 -2.80 19.03
N PRO A 781 17.00 -1.65 19.06
CA PRO A 781 15.72 -1.54 19.75
C PRO A 781 14.65 -2.42 19.06
N PRO A 782 13.52 -2.73 19.73
CA PRO A 782 12.39 -3.43 19.11
C PRO A 782 11.77 -2.72 17.90
N THR A 783 12.07 -1.43 17.70
CA THR A 783 11.67 -0.65 16.52
C THR A 783 12.76 -0.62 15.44
N GLY A 784 13.88 -1.31 15.65
CA GLY A 784 14.99 -1.42 14.71
C GLY A 784 14.63 -2.23 13.47
N LEU A 785 15.50 -2.15 12.46
CA LEU A 785 15.23 -2.69 11.14
C LEU A 785 15.17 -4.23 11.13
N GLY A 786 15.97 -4.92 11.93
CA GLY A 786 15.92 -6.39 12.04
C GLY A 786 14.62 -6.88 12.71
N HIS A 787 14.17 -6.19 13.75
CA HIS A 787 12.89 -6.44 14.41
C HIS A 787 11.72 -6.14 13.48
N PHE A 788 11.76 -5.02 12.75
CA PHE A 788 10.76 -4.70 11.72
C PHE A 788 10.69 -5.80 10.66
N MET A 789 11.83 -6.25 10.13
CA MET A 789 11.89 -7.39 9.20
C MET A 789 11.29 -8.67 9.80
N THR A 790 11.47 -8.91 11.09
CA THR A 790 10.86 -10.05 11.79
C THR A 790 9.34 -9.91 11.90
N TYR A 791 8.82 -8.72 12.19
CA TYR A 791 7.38 -8.48 12.27
C TYR A 791 6.73 -8.53 10.89
N ALA A 792 7.34 -7.89 9.89
CA ALA A 792 6.91 -7.92 8.49
C ALA A 792 6.99 -9.34 7.90
N GLY A 793 8.04 -10.10 8.19
CA GLY A 793 8.13 -11.50 7.78
C GLY A 793 7.16 -12.39 8.56
N GLY A 794 6.99 -12.15 9.86
CA GLY A 794 6.13 -12.93 10.74
C GLY A 794 4.64 -12.77 10.45
N SER A 795 4.22 -11.65 9.86
CA SER A 795 2.83 -11.47 9.41
C SER A 795 2.43 -12.47 8.31
N ILE A 796 3.38 -13.08 7.59
CA ILE A 796 3.12 -14.21 6.66
C ILE A 796 2.36 -15.31 7.41
N ALA A 797 2.84 -15.69 8.59
CA ALA A 797 2.20 -16.73 9.40
C ALA A 797 0.83 -16.27 9.92
N LEU A 798 0.70 -15.00 10.31
CA LEU A 798 -0.56 -14.43 10.80
C LEU A 798 -1.65 -14.40 9.72
N MET A 799 -1.33 -13.90 8.53
CA MET A 799 -2.28 -13.84 7.41
C MET A 799 -2.62 -15.24 6.90
N PHE A 800 -1.64 -16.15 6.82
CA PHE A 800 -1.90 -17.54 6.43
C PHE A 800 -2.81 -18.28 7.42
N ALA A 801 -2.83 -17.87 8.70
CA ALA A 801 -3.77 -18.43 9.68
C ALA A 801 -5.24 -18.15 9.35
N ALA A 802 -5.55 -17.11 8.56
CA ALA A 802 -6.91 -16.86 8.08
C ALA A 802 -7.46 -18.01 7.22
N SER A 803 -6.58 -18.82 6.60
CA SER A 803 -6.98 -20.02 5.88
C SER A 803 -7.73 -21.02 6.77
N MET A 804 -7.56 -20.95 8.10
CA MET A 804 -8.18 -21.84 9.09
C MET A 804 -9.59 -21.39 9.53
N LEU A 805 -10.08 -20.25 9.03
CA LEU A 805 -11.34 -19.64 9.47
C LEU A 805 -12.57 -20.06 8.64
N TYR A 806 -12.39 -20.99 7.71
CA TYR A 806 -13.47 -21.59 6.91
C TYR A 806 -13.32 -23.11 6.81
N THR A 807 -14.45 -23.77 6.54
CA THR A 807 -14.58 -25.22 6.32
C THR A 807 -15.39 -25.50 5.04
N PRO A 808 -15.44 -26.75 4.54
CA PRO A 808 -16.26 -27.09 3.38
C PRO A 808 -17.74 -26.70 3.55
N ASP A 809 -18.29 -26.75 4.77
CA ASP A 809 -19.68 -26.37 5.07
C ASP A 809 -19.95 -24.86 5.13
N THR A 810 -18.91 -24.03 5.13
CA THR A 810 -19.06 -22.56 5.18
C THR A 810 -19.73 -22.07 3.89
N ASN A 811 -20.56 -21.02 3.93
CA ASN A 811 -21.12 -20.43 2.71
C ASN A 811 -19.99 -20.02 1.73
N ILE A 812 -20.16 -20.23 0.42
CA ILE A 812 -19.10 -19.93 -0.56
C ILE A 812 -18.69 -18.45 -0.55
N ALA A 813 -19.63 -17.52 -0.42
CA ALA A 813 -19.33 -16.08 -0.35
C ALA A 813 -18.41 -15.74 0.85
N VAL A 814 -18.65 -16.40 2.00
CA VAL A 814 -17.84 -16.23 3.21
C VAL A 814 -16.50 -16.97 3.10
N THR A 815 -16.47 -18.09 2.38
CA THR A 815 -15.21 -18.79 2.05
C THR A 815 -14.33 -17.90 1.18
N GLU A 816 -14.90 -17.23 0.17
CA GLU A 816 -14.20 -16.27 -0.69
C GLU A 816 -13.64 -15.10 0.11
N PHE A 817 -14.41 -14.53 1.05
CA PHE A 817 -13.91 -13.48 1.95
C PHE A 817 -12.59 -13.89 2.63
N TRP A 818 -12.56 -15.05 3.30
CA TRP A 818 -11.36 -15.52 4.00
C TRP A 818 -10.26 -16.02 3.06
N ARG A 819 -10.60 -16.52 1.87
CA ARG A 819 -9.63 -16.93 0.85
C ARG A 819 -8.79 -15.72 0.43
N TRP A 820 -9.42 -14.58 0.15
CA TRP A 820 -8.72 -13.36 -0.28
C TRP A 820 -7.89 -12.68 0.83
N TRP A 821 -8.22 -12.90 2.11
CA TRP A 821 -7.30 -12.53 3.19
C TRP A 821 -5.95 -13.25 3.09
N VAL A 822 -5.94 -14.49 2.60
CA VAL A 822 -4.70 -15.26 2.44
C VAL A 822 -4.06 -14.99 1.09
N VAL A 823 -4.81 -14.67 0.05
CA VAL A 823 -4.24 -14.42 -1.28
C VAL A 823 -3.77 -12.98 -1.39
N HIS A 824 -4.69 -12.02 -1.32
CA HIS A 824 -4.41 -10.62 -1.57
C HIS A 824 -3.64 -9.99 -0.40
N MET A 825 -4.08 -10.12 0.87
CA MET A 825 -3.33 -9.49 1.98
C MET A 825 -1.95 -10.13 2.22
N TRP A 826 -1.73 -11.37 1.79
CA TRP A 826 -0.41 -12.00 1.87
C TRP A 826 0.53 -11.52 0.76
N VAL A 827 0.04 -11.50 -0.48
CA VAL A 827 0.83 -11.05 -1.64
C VAL A 827 1.09 -9.55 -1.57
N GLU A 828 0.04 -8.74 -1.41
CA GLU A 828 0.11 -7.28 -1.51
C GLU A 828 0.36 -6.64 -0.13
N GLY A 829 -0.21 -7.22 0.94
CA GLY A 829 -0.01 -6.71 2.30
C GLY A 829 1.25 -7.18 3.01
N VAL A 830 1.84 -8.34 2.70
CA VAL A 830 2.99 -8.86 3.46
C VAL A 830 4.29 -8.83 2.64
N PHE A 831 4.26 -9.24 1.37
CA PHE A 831 5.47 -9.17 0.57
C PHE A 831 5.94 -7.74 0.35
N GLU A 832 5.06 -6.78 0.09
CA GLU A 832 5.50 -5.39 -0.09
C GLU A 832 6.18 -4.81 1.17
N PHE A 833 5.66 -5.07 2.37
CA PHE A 833 6.32 -4.64 3.61
C PHE A 833 7.69 -5.31 3.80
N PHE A 834 7.77 -6.62 3.54
CA PHE A 834 9.01 -7.36 3.67
C PHE A 834 10.05 -6.93 2.63
N VAL A 835 9.60 -6.59 1.42
CA VAL A 835 10.42 -6.04 0.34
C VAL A 835 11.03 -4.71 0.75
N THR A 836 10.20 -3.76 1.17
CA THR A 836 10.65 -2.46 1.64
C THR A 836 11.66 -2.63 2.79
N ALA A 837 11.45 -3.60 3.70
CA ALA A 837 12.42 -3.93 4.74
C ALA A 837 13.74 -4.47 4.18
N VAL A 838 13.69 -5.49 3.31
CA VAL A 838 14.87 -6.19 2.78
C VAL A 838 15.71 -5.29 1.87
N VAL A 839 15.08 -4.54 0.96
CA VAL A 839 15.76 -3.58 0.09
C VAL A 839 16.44 -2.53 0.95
N SER A 840 15.76 -2.00 1.96
CA SER A 840 16.35 -1.05 2.90
C SER A 840 17.53 -1.63 3.68
N VAL A 841 17.39 -2.86 4.21
CA VAL A 841 18.49 -3.58 4.88
C VAL A 841 19.69 -3.73 3.94
N ALA A 842 19.46 -4.12 2.69
CA ALA A 842 20.50 -4.32 1.71
C ALA A 842 21.20 -2.99 1.37
N LEU A 843 20.46 -1.92 1.11
CA LEU A 843 21.02 -0.60 0.80
C LEU A 843 21.81 -0.01 1.98
N VAL A 844 21.31 -0.15 3.21
CA VAL A 844 22.02 0.29 4.43
C VAL A 844 23.29 -0.55 4.63
N SER A 845 23.24 -1.87 4.42
CA SER A 845 24.41 -2.74 4.54
C SER A 845 25.52 -2.45 3.52
N MET A 846 25.17 -1.81 2.40
CA MET A 846 26.10 -1.40 1.35
C MET A 846 26.54 0.07 1.49
N GLU A 847 26.15 0.75 2.58
CA GLU A 847 26.43 2.17 2.84
C GLU A 847 25.88 3.11 1.74
N LEU A 848 24.84 2.68 1.01
CA LEU A 848 24.21 3.47 -0.06
C LEU A 848 23.10 4.40 0.46
N LEU A 849 22.59 4.14 1.68
CA LEU A 849 21.59 4.94 2.37
C LEU A 849 21.93 5.02 3.86
N GLU A 850 21.76 6.20 4.46
CA GLU A 850 21.81 6.33 5.91
C GLU A 850 20.60 5.62 6.54
N GLN A 851 20.85 4.88 7.63
CA GLN A 851 19.81 4.13 8.33
C GLN A 851 18.61 5.02 8.74
N GLY A 852 18.86 6.26 9.16
CA GLY A 852 17.82 7.18 9.60
C GLY A 852 16.86 7.64 8.49
N ASP A 853 17.33 7.70 7.25
CA ASP A 853 16.50 8.10 6.11
C ASP A 853 15.77 6.90 5.50
N ALA A 854 16.42 5.73 5.47
CA ALA A 854 15.76 4.47 5.12
C ALA A 854 14.56 4.21 6.04
N GLU A 855 14.71 4.37 7.36
CA GLU A 855 13.61 4.18 8.31
C GLU A 855 12.41 5.14 8.06
N LYS A 856 12.65 6.40 7.65
CA LYS A 856 11.55 7.34 7.34
C LYS A 856 10.80 6.96 6.07
N ALA A 857 11.53 6.59 5.01
CA ALA A 857 10.93 6.15 3.75
C ALA A 857 10.07 4.91 3.96
N ILE A 858 10.60 3.92 4.70
CA ILE A 858 9.88 2.70 5.08
C ILE A 858 8.59 3.02 5.84
N LEU A 859 8.65 3.90 6.85
CA LEU A 859 7.46 4.25 7.64
C LEU A 859 6.34 4.84 6.76
N PHE A 860 6.69 5.70 5.80
CA PHE A 860 5.72 6.28 4.86
C PHE A 860 5.16 5.24 3.89
N GLU A 861 6.02 4.43 3.27
CA GLU A 861 5.61 3.38 2.34
C GLU A 861 4.69 2.37 3.02
N VAL A 862 5.08 1.87 4.19
CA VAL A 862 4.29 0.93 4.99
C VAL A 862 2.96 1.56 5.40
N PHE A 863 2.94 2.84 5.77
CA PHE A 863 1.70 3.53 6.08
C PHE A 863 0.78 3.61 4.86
N ALA A 864 1.31 3.99 3.70
CA ALA A 864 0.53 4.14 2.48
C ALA A 864 -0.01 2.80 1.95
N ILE A 865 0.83 1.77 1.93
CA ILE A 865 0.45 0.39 1.57
C ILE A 865 -0.58 -0.14 2.58
N MET A 866 -0.37 0.03 3.89
CA MET A 866 -1.33 -0.45 4.89
C MET A 866 -2.66 0.32 4.86
N GLY A 867 -2.61 1.61 4.57
CA GLY A 867 -3.79 2.47 4.47
C GLY A 867 -4.67 2.15 3.26
N ALA A 868 -4.10 1.56 2.21
CA ALA A 868 -4.82 1.19 0.99
C ALA A 868 -5.02 -0.34 0.91
N GLY A 869 -3.94 -1.12 0.87
CA GLY A 869 -3.88 -2.57 0.61
C GLY A 869 -4.72 -3.45 1.53
N ILE A 870 -4.77 -3.18 2.84
CA ILE A 870 -5.52 -4.07 3.75
C ILE A 870 -7.03 -4.00 3.47
N VAL A 871 -7.55 -2.82 3.16
CA VAL A 871 -8.98 -2.65 2.88
C VAL A 871 -9.30 -2.87 1.40
N GLY A 872 -8.33 -2.59 0.51
CA GLY A 872 -8.48 -2.74 -0.93
C GLY A 872 -8.63 -4.18 -1.42
N VAL A 873 -8.30 -5.19 -0.58
CA VAL A 873 -8.71 -6.60 -0.72
C VAL A 873 -10.17 -6.77 -1.17
N SER A 874 -11.03 -5.83 -0.79
CA SER A 874 -12.45 -5.86 -1.10
C SER A 874 -12.83 -5.65 -2.55
N HIS A 875 -11.87 -5.31 -3.43
CA HIS A 875 -12.11 -5.39 -4.89
C HIS A 875 -12.39 -6.82 -5.38
N HIS A 876 -12.05 -7.84 -4.60
CA HIS A 876 -12.37 -9.23 -4.89
C HIS A 876 -13.76 -9.65 -4.38
N TYR A 877 -14.48 -8.76 -3.68
CA TYR A 877 -15.75 -9.04 -3.03
C TYR A 877 -16.97 -8.62 -3.85
N TRP A 878 -16.77 -7.84 -4.91
CA TRP A 878 -17.84 -7.19 -5.67
C TRP A 878 -18.86 -8.17 -6.23
N TRP A 879 -18.44 -9.35 -6.70
CA TRP A 879 -19.32 -10.23 -7.48
C TRP A 879 -19.59 -11.58 -6.82
N VAL A 880 -19.05 -11.82 -5.61
CA VAL A 880 -19.04 -13.15 -4.98
C VAL A 880 -20.18 -13.37 -3.98
N GLY A 881 -21.20 -12.51 -3.98
CA GLY A 881 -22.34 -12.60 -3.07
C GLY A 881 -22.14 -11.88 -1.74
N LEU A 882 -21.06 -11.13 -1.56
CA LEU A 882 -20.83 -10.31 -0.37
C LEU A 882 -21.61 -8.98 -0.44
N PRO A 883 -21.84 -8.30 0.69
CA PRO A 883 -22.66 -7.10 0.73
C PRO A 883 -22.18 -6.02 -0.24
N ASP A 884 -23.14 -5.31 -0.84
CA ASP A 884 -22.95 -4.23 -1.81
C ASP A 884 -22.03 -3.10 -1.33
N ILE A 885 -21.95 -2.86 0.00
CA ILE A 885 -21.00 -1.93 0.62
C ILE A 885 -19.52 -2.20 0.26
N TRP A 886 -19.18 -3.41 -0.21
CA TRP A 886 -17.82 -3.69 -0.64
C TRP A 886 -17.47 -3.10 -2.01
N VAL A 887 -18.46 -2.76 -2.86
CA VAL A 887 -18.23 -2.02 -4.10
C VAL A 887 -17.60 -0.65 -3.83
N PRO A 888 -18.19 0.24 -3.02
CA PRO A 888 -17.60 1.54 -2.71
C PRO A 888 -16.27 1.45 -1.97
N ILE A 889 -16.18 0.57 -0.97
CA ILE A 889 -14.98 0.39 -0.14
C ILE A 889 -13.84 -0.15 -1.00
N GLY A 890 -14.06 -1.26 -1.70
CA GLY A 890 -13.06 -1.87 -2.58
C GLY A 890 -12.57 -0.88 -3.60
N THR A 891 -13.49 -0.23 -4.32
CA THR A 891 -13.13 0.76 -5.34
C THR A 891 -12.25 1.88 -4.80
N THR A 892 -12.55 2.39 -3.61
CA THR A 892 -11.81 3.50 -3.00
C THR A 892 -10.39 3.08 -2.64
N PHE A 893 -10.25 2.02 -1.87
CA PHE A 893 -8.96 1.63 -1.30
C PHE A 893 -8.04 0.98 -2.34
N SER A 894 -8.56 0.12 -3.23
CA SER A 894 -7.76 -0.47 -4.30
C SER A 894 -7.31 0.55 -5.36
N THR A 895 -8.08 1.62 -5.57
CA THR A 895 -7.63 2.73 -6.43
C THR A 895 -6.47 3.49 -5.81
N LEU A 896 -6.47 3.68 -4.49
CA LEU A 896 -5.40 4.36 -3.77
C LEU A 896 -4.11 3.54 -3.70
N GLU A 897 -4.17 2.21 -3.87
CA GLU A 897 -2.98 1.35 -3.98
C GLU A 897 -2.09 1.70 -5.17
N PHE A 898 -2.65 2.28 -6.24
CA PHE A 898 -1.85 2.72 -7.39
C PHE A 898 -0.85 3.84 -7.01
N VAL A 899 -1.16 4.63 -5.99
CA VAL A 899 -0.37 5.79 -5.60
C VAL A 899 1.03 5.38 -5.08
N PRO A 900 1.17 4.47 -4.11
CA PRO A 900 2.47 3.89 -3.73
C PRO A 900 3.29 3.33 -4.91
N LEU A 901 2.65 2.64 -5.86
CA LEU A 901 3.33 2.00 -6.99
C LEU A 901 4.04 3.01 -7.90
N LEU A 902 3.49 4.22 -8.07
CA LEU A 902 4.15 5.31 -8.79
C LEU A 902 5.43 5.77 -8.09
N PHE A 903 5.45 5.82 -6.76
CA PHE A 903 6.63 6.23 -6.00
C PHE A 903 7.73 5.18 -6.04
N ILE A 904 7.37 3.89 -5.90
CA ILE A 904 8.31 2.78 -6.04
C ILE A 904 8.98 2.82 -7.43
N LEU A 905 8.21 3.10 -8.49
CA LEU A 905 8.78 3.28 -9.82
C LEU A 905 9.74 4.47 -9.87
N TYR A 906 9.36 5.64 -9.35
CA TYR A 906 10.23 6.82 -9.32
C TYR A 906 11.56 6.54 -8.60
N GLN A 907 11.49 5.90 -7.43
CA GLN A 907 12.66 5.53 -6.64
C GLN A 907 13.57 4.55 -7.38
N SER A 908 13.00 3.56 -8.08
CA SER A 908 13.76 2.59 -8.87
C SER A 908 14.58 3.25 -10.00
N PHE A 909 14.12 4.36 -10.57
CA PHE A 909 14.91 5.15 -11.51
C PHE A 909 16.07 5.90 -10.83
N GLY A 910 15.93 6.29 -9.56
CA GLY A 910 17.02 6.77 -8.71
C GLY A 910 18.07 5.68 -8.52
N GLU A 911 17.65 4.50 -8.07
CA GLU A 911 18.53 3.33 -7.87
C GLU A 911 19.27 2.92 -9.14
N TYR A 912 18.57 2.93 -10.29
CA TYR A 912 19.19 2.67 -11.59
C TYR A 912 20.27 3.70 -11.95
N ARG A 913 20.05 4.99 -11.64
CA ARG A 913 21.06 6.04 -11.85
C ARG A 913 22.28 5.80 -10.96
N THR A 914 22.09 5.41 -9.70
CA THR A 914 23.17 5.02 -8.79
C THR A 914 23.92 3.79 -9.31
N LEU A 915 23.22 2.73 -9.72
CA LEU A 915 23.82 1.53 -10.34
C LEU A 915 24.72 1.91 -11.53
N LYS A 916 24.22 2.78 -12.40
CA LYS A 916 24.95 3.24 -13.58
C LYS A 916 26.18 4.08 -13.20
N ALA A 917 26.12 4.85 -12.11
CA ALA A 917 27.22 5.66 -11.61
C ALA A 917 28.37 4.81 -11.01
N GLN A 918 28.05 3.69 -10.34
CA GLN A 918 29.05 2.78 -9.75
C GLN A 918 29.87 2.00 -10.79
N GLY A 919 29.35 1.84 -12.02
CA GLY A 919 30.04 1.19 -13.13
C GLY A 919 30.10 -0.35 -13.05
N GLU A 920 30.83 -0.98 -13.97
CA GLU A 920 30.90 -2.46 -14.10
C GLU A 920 31.62 -3.16 -12.93
N SER A 921 32.39 -2.42 -12.13
CA SER A 921 33.09 -2.94 -10.95
C SER A 921 32.16 -3.20 -9.75
N PHE A 922 30.89 -2.78 -9.80
CA PHE A 922 29.97 -2.94 -8.70
C PHE A 922 29.61 -4.41 -8.45
N PRO A 923 29.96 -5.00 -7.29
CA PRO A 923 29.78 -6.43 -7.03
C PRO A 923 28.32 -6.89 -7.05
N TYR A 924 27.37 -5.99 -6.76
CA TYR A 924 25.95 -6.30 -6.61
C TYR A 924 25.08 -5.75 -7.76
N ALA A 925 25.69 -5.48 -8.92
CA ALA A 925 24.97 -4.94 -10.09
C ALA A 925 23.82 -5.83 -10.56
N LEU A 926 23.97 -7.16 -10.48
CA LEU A 926 22.95 -8.11 -10.90
C LEU A 926 21.75 -8.16 -9.96
N PRO A 927 21.91 -8.36 -8.63
CA PRO A 927 20.81 -8.21 -7.69
C PRO A 927 20.02 -6.91 -7.86
N LEU A 928 20.71 -5.77 -8.01
CA LEU A 928 20.04 -4.48 -8.20
C LEU A 928 19.31 -4.39 -9.54
N LEU A 929 19.83 -5.00 -10.61
CA LEU A 929 19.12 -5.09 -11.89
C LEU A 929 17.80 -5.86 -11.77
N PHE A 930 17.76 -6.93 -10.98
CA PHE A 930 16.51 -7.66 -10.70
C PHE A 930 15.51 -6.80 -9.91
N ILE A 931 15.97 -6.01 -8.93
CA ILE A 931 15.13 -5.07 -8.16
C ILE A 931 14.52 -4.02 -9.09
N VAL A 932 15.35 -3.37 -9.93
CA VAL A 932 14.85 -2.38 -10.90
C VAL A 932 13.84 -3.01 -11.88
N GLY A 933 14.14 -4.22 -12.39
CA GLY A 933 13.21 -4.96 -13.25
C GLY A 933 11.89 -5.26 -12.55
N SER A 934 11.95 -5.65 -11.28
CA SER A 934 10.77 -5.87 -10.44
C SER A 934 9.93 -4.61 -10.29
N SER A 935 10.53 -3.46 -9.97
CA SER A 935 9.79 -2.20 -9.81
C SER A 935 9.07 -1.78 -11.10
N VAL A 936 9.70 -1.97 -12.26
CA VAL A 936 9.06 -1.70 -13.56
C VAL A 936 7.84 -2.59 -13.76
N TRP A 937 7.95 -3.90 -13.48
CA TRP A 937 6.82 -4.80 -13.59
C TRP A 937 5.79 -4.63 -12.49
N ASN A 938 6.17 -4.15 -11.31
CA ASN A 938 5.21 -3.78 -10.27
C ASN A 938 4.32 -2.64 -10.77
N PHE A 939 4.91 -1.63 -11.41
CA PHE A 939 4.13 -0.58 -12.05
C PHE A 939 3.30 -1.08 -13.24
N VAL A 940 3.86 -1.87 -14.15
CA VAL A 940 3.13 -2.33 -15.35
C VAL A 940 2.06 -3.36 -15.02
N GLY A 941 2.44 -4.42 -14.30
CA GLY A 941 1.57 -5.53 -13.92
C GLY A 941 0.63 -5.14 -12.79
N GLY A 942 1.18 -4.80 -11.62
CA GLY A 942 0.39 -4.41 -10.44
C GLY A 942 -0.36 -3.10 -10.65
N GLY A 943 0.32 -2.08 -11.16
CA GLY A 943 -0.26 -0.75 -11.34
C GLY A 943 -1.18 -0.63 -12.57
N VAL A 944 -0.62 -0.67 -13.78
CA VAL A 944 -1.36 -0.36 -15.01
C VAL A 944 -2.40 -1.42 -15.33
N LEU A 945 -2.00 -2.70 -15.37
CA LEU A 945 -2.95 -3.79 -15.64
C LEU A 945 -3.89 -4.01 -14.46
N GLY A 946 -3.40 -3.94 -13.22
CA GLY A 946 -4.24 -4.04 -12.02
C GLY A 946 -5.29 -2.95 -11.94
N PHE A 947 -4.91 -1.67 -12.14
CA PHE A 947 -5.89 -0.57 -12.17
C PHE A 947 -6.92 -0.74 -13.30
N PHE A 948 -6.49 -1.21 -14.47
CA PHE A 948 -7.41 -1.43 -15.60
C PHE A 948 -8.51 -2.44 -15.24
N VAL A 949 -8.13 -3.58 -14.66
CA VAL A 949 -9.09 -4.60 -14.20
C VAL A 949 -9.79 -4.21 -12.90
N ASN A 950 -9.35 -3.17 -12.20
CA ASN A 950 -9.95 -2.67 -10.96
C ASN A 950 -11.08 -1.64 -11.18
N LEU A 951 -11.30 -1.16 -12.41
CA LEU A 951 -12.45 -0.29 -12.66
C LEU A 951 -13.74 -1.12 -12.57
N PRO A 952 -14.68 -0.87 -11.63
CA PRO A 952 -15.83 -1.75 -11.42
C PRO A 952 -16.64 -2.04 -12.69
N VAL A 953 -16.80 -1.04 -13.57
CA VAL A 953 -17.50 -1.20 -14.85
C VAL A 953 -16.75 -2.11 -15.85
N ILE A 954 -15.41 -2.09 -15.84
CA ILE A 954 -14.60 -2.98 -16.68
C ILE A 954 -14.60 -4.36 -16.05
N ASN A 955 -14.33 -4.44 -14.74
CA ASN A 955 -14.27 -5.68 -13.99
C ASN A 955 -15.58 -6.45 -14.06
N TYR A 956 -16.74 -5.78 -14.07
CA TYR A 956 -18.03 -6.47 -14.23
C TYR A 956 -18.09 -7.39 -15.46
N TYR A 957 -17.44 -7.03 -16.58
CA TYR A 957 -17.36 -7.87 -17.79
C TYR A 957 -16.07 -8.69 -17.89
N GLU A 958 -14.99 -8.22 -17.26
CA GLU A 958 -13.65 -8.81 -17.33
C GLU A 958 -13.39 -9.83 -16.23
N HIS A 959 -14.12 -9.78 -15.11
CA HIS A 959 -13.89 -10.59 -13.92
C HIS A 959 -13.80 -12.07 -14.29
N GLY A 960 -12.65 -12.68 -14.02
CA GLY A 960 -12.41 -14.07 -14.36
C GLY A 960 -12.02 -14.31 -15.83
N THR A 961 -11.43 -13.36 -16.55
CA THR A 961 -10.99 -13.53 -17.96
C THR A 961 -9.45 -13.51 -18.12
N TYR A 962 -8.97 -13.56 -19.37
CA TYR A 962 -7.55 -13.53 -19.70
C TYR A 962 -6.84 -12.19 -19.39
N LEU A 963 -7.58 -11.10 -19.15
CA LEU A 963 -6.97 -9.86 -18.64
C LEU A 963 -6.50 -10.05 -17.18
N THR A 964 -7.26 -10.77 -16.37
CA THR A 964 -6.85 -11.24 -15.04
C THR A 964 -5.60 -12.12 -15.14
N VAL A 965 -5.51 -13.03 -16.13
CA VAL A 965 -4.30 -13.85 -16.37
C VAL A 965 -3.09 -12.97 -16.70
N ALA A 966 -3.27 -11.97 -17.56
CA ALA A 966 -2.22 -11.04 -17.97
C ALA A 966 -1.69 -10.23 -16.78
N HIS A 967 -2.60 -9.66 -15.98
CA HIS A 967 -2.28 -8.97 -14.73
C HIS A 967 -1.57 -9.91 -13.75
N ALA A 968 -2.12 -11.09 -13.49
CA ALA A 968 -1.57 -12.04 -12.52
C ALA A 968 -0.13 -12.46 -12.85
N HIS A 969 0.19 -12.75 -14.12
CA HIS A 969 1.56 -13.10 -14.52
C HIS A 969 2.50 -11.89 -14.42
N ALA A 970 2.07 -10.72 -14.93
CA ALA A 970 2.87 -9.50 -14.93
C ALA A 970 3.15 -9.00 -13.51
N ALA A 971 2.19 -9.07 -12.60
CA ALA A 971 2.33 -8.67 -11.20
C ALA A 971 3.06 -9.74 -10.38
N THR A 972 2.56 -10.99 -10.37
CA THR A 972 3.11 -12.03 -9.47
C THR A 972 4.55 -12.39 -9.82
N PHE A 973 4.81 -12.74 -11.09
CA PHE A 973 6.17 -13.06 -11.51
C PHE A 973 7.01 -11.81 -11.71
N GLY A 974 6.45 -10.79 -12.37
CA GLY A 974 7.20 -9.57 -12.71
C GLY A 974 7.60 -8.76 -11.48
N ALA A 975 6.71 -8.52 -10.53
CA ALA A 975 7.06 -7.83 -9.28
C ALA A 975 7.76 -8.79 -8.31
N PHE A 976 7.02 -9.73 -7.72
CA PHE A 976 7.54 -10.54 -6.61
C PHE A 976 8.54 -11.60 -7.06
N GLY A 977 8.29 -12.23 -8.21
CA GLY A 977 9.17 -13.27 -8.76
C GLY A 977 10.57 -12.74 -9.11
N LEU A 978 10.67 -11.66 -9.90
CA LEU A 978 11.96 -11.06 -10.25
C LEU A 978 12.71 -10.57 -9.01
N LEU A 979 11.99 -10.02 -8.04
CA LEU A 979 12.60 -9.55 -6.82
C LEU A 979 13.16 -10.69 -5.96
N ALA A 980 12.39 -11.77 -5.82
CA ALA A 980 12.84 -12.99 -5.13
C ALA A 980 14.08 -13.58 -5.81
N LEU A 981 14.13 -13.61 -7.15
CA LEU A 981 15.32 -14.01 -7.92
C LEU A 981 16.51 -13.05 -7.66
N GLY A 982 16.26 -11.75 -7.53
CA GLY A 982 17.26 -10.76 -7.14
C GLY A 982 17.86 -11.04 -5.76
N LEU A 983 17.01 -11.31 -4.77
CA LEU A 983 17.41 -11.70 -3.42
C LEU A 983 18.20 -13.02 -3.41
N GLY A 984 17.76 -14.03 -4.15
CA GLY A 984 18.51 -15.28 -4.32
C GLY A 984 19.88 -15.07 -4.97
N THR A 985 19.95 -14.17 -5.95
CA THR A 985 21.21 -13.77 -6.59
C THR A 985 22.12 -13.03 -5.61
N TYR A 986 21.57 -12.18 -4.73
CA TYR A 986 22.31 -11.50 -3.68
C TYR A 986 22.91 -12.48 -2.66
N VAL A 987 22.10 -13.41 -2.14
CA VAL A 987 22.57 -14.47 -1.22
C VAL A 987 23.72 -15.26 -1.84
N LEU A 988 23.60 -15.66 -3.10
CA LEU A 988 24.67 -16.37 -3.81
C LEU A 988 25.89 -15.50 -4.08
N ARG A 989 25.71 -14.20 -4.34
CA ARG A 989 26.84 -13.28 -4.57
C ARG A 989 27.71 -13.13 -3.33
N VAL A 990 27.12 -13.13 -2.14
CA VAL A 990 27.83 -13.04 -0.86
C VAL A 990 28.51 -14.37 -0.50
N VAL A 991 27.83 -15.50 -0.72
CA VAL A 991 28.37 -16.82 -0.33
C VAL A 991 29.41 -17.35 -1.33
N THR A 992 29.37 -16.88 -2.59
CA THR A 992 30.28 -17.38 -3.62
C THR A 992 31.56 -16.55 -3.68
N PRO A 993 32.74 -17.19 -3.59
CA PRO A 993 34.03 -16.54 -3.75
C PRO A 993 34.15 -15.78 -5.06
N GLU A 994 34.81 -14.61 -5.07
CA GLU A 994 34.92 -13.77 -6.27
C GLU A 994 35.50 -14.51 -7.48
N ALA A 995 36.51 -15.36 -7.26
CA ALA A 995 37.15 -16.14 -8.32
C ALA A 995 36.22 -17.15 -9.02
N ALA A 996 35.11 -17.52 -8.37
CA ALA A 996 34.12 -18.47 -8.88
C ALA A 996 32.82 -17.80 -9.37
N TRP A 997 32.70 -16.48 -9.27
CA TRP A 997 31.50 -15.75 -9.68
C TRP A 997 31.39 -15.66 -11.21
N GLU A 998 30.38 -16.33 -11.78
CA GLU A 998 30.04 -16.34 -13.20
C GLU A 998 28.70 -15.56 -13.43
N PRO A 999 28.74 -14.23 -13.67
CA PRO A 999 27.52 -13.42 -13.78
C PRO A 999 26.64 -13.76 -15.00
N GLY A 1000 27.16 -14.53 -15.96
CA GLY A 1000 26.46 -14.88 -17.20
C GLY A 1000 25.16 -15.64 -16.97
N TRP A 1001 25.10 -16.54 -15.97
CA TRP A 1001 23.91 -17.34 -15.67
C TRP A 1001 22.74 -16.47 -15.20
N PHE A 1002 22.98 -15.60 -14.22
CA PHE A 1002 21.95 -14.71 -13.66
C PHE A 1002 21.57 -13.59 -14.62
N ARG A 1003 22.52 -13.07 -15.43
CA ARG A 1003 22.20 -12.13 -16.51
C ARG A 1003 21.32 -12.76 -17.59
N GLY A 1004 21.63 -14.01 -17.96
CA GLY A 1004 20.80 -14.78 -18.88
C GLY A 1004 19.41 -15.00 -18.32
N ALA A 1005 19.31 -15.44 -17.06
CA ALA A 1005 18.03 -15.61 -16.37
C ALA A 1005 17.20 -14.32 -16.39
N PHE A 1006 17.77 -13.19 -16.00
CA PHE A 1006 17.09 -11.89 -16.00
C PHE A 1006 16.47 -11.54 -17.36
N TRP A 1007 17.25 -11.57 -18.44
CA TRP A 1007 16.75 -11.16 -19.75
C TRP A 1007 15.78 -12.17 -20.36
N LEU A 1008 16.06 -13.46 -20.19
CA LEU A 1008 15.19 -14.53 -20.69
C LEU A 1008 13.81 -14.47 -20.04
N THR A 1009 13.74 -14.31 -18.71
CA THR A 1009 12.45 -14.20 -18.03
C THR A 1009 11.72 -12.90 -18.34
N ASN A 1010 12.41 -11.75 -18.42
CA ASN A 1010 11.78 -10.48 -18.78
C ASN A 1010 11.24 -10.46 -20.21
N VAL A 1011 12.03 -10.94 -21.18
CA VAL A 1011 11.58 -11.06 -22.57
C VAL A 1011 10.44 -12.06 -22.68
N GLY A 1012 10.53 -13.19 -21.98
CA GLY A 1012 9.45 -14.18 -21.94
C GLY A 1012 8.16 -13.62 -21.40
N LEU A 1013 8.22 -12.90 -20.27
CA LEU A 1013 7.06 -12.25 -19.65
C LEU A 1013 6.46 -11.17 -20.58
N ALA A 1014 7.28 -10.32 -21.16
CA ALA A 1014 6.81 -9.30 -22.10
C ALA A 1014 6.11 -9.92 -23.31
N VAL A 1015 6.72 -10.95 -23.92
CA VAL A 1015 6.14 -11.61 -25.09
C VAL A 1015 4.84 -12.32 -24.73
N MET A 1016 4.79 -13.12 -23.65
CA MET A 1016 3.54 -13.80 -23.28
C MET A 1016 2.41 -12.80 -23.00
N THR A 1017 2.70 -11.70 -22.30
CA THR A 1017 1.68 -10.71 -21.93
C THR A 1017 1.18 -9.92 -23.13
N PHE A 1018 2.08 -9.33 -23.93
CA PHE A 1018 1.69 -8.41 -25.01
C PHE A 1018 1.32 -9.10 -26.32
N VAL A 1019 1.84 -10.30 -26.60
CA VAL A 1019 1.56 -11.01 -27.85
C VAL A 1019 0.37 -11.96 -27.73
N SER A 1020 0.07 -12.46 -26.52
CA SER A 1020 -0.97 -13.47 -26.30
C SER A 1020 -2.03 -13.04 -25.28
N LEU A 1021 -1.65 -12.90 -24.01
CA LEU A 1021 -2.63 -12.78 -22.91
C LEU A 1021 -3.49 -11.51 -23.01
N LEU A 1022 -2.88 -10.35 -23.28
CA LEU A 1022 -3.63 -9.09 -23.41
C LEU A 1022 -4.56 -9.08 -24.63
N PRO A 1023 -4.09 -9.37 -25.86
CA PRO A 1023 -4.99 -9.46 -27.02
C PRO A 1023 -6.15 -10.43 -26.79
N LEU A 1024 -5.87 -11.61 -26.22
CA LEU A 1024 -6.89 -12.61 -25.93
C LEU A 1024 -7.89 -12.11 -24.87
N GLY A 1025 -7.39 -11.46 -23.82
CA GLY A 1025 -8.23 -10.85 -22.79
C GLY A 1025 -9.13 -9.73 -23.32
N PHE A 1026 -8.65 -8.89 -24.24
CA PHE A 1026 -9.49 -7.88 -24.88
C PHE A 1026 -10.57 -8.47 -25.80
N LEU A 1027 -10.26 -9.58 -26.48
CA LEU A 1027 -11.27 -10.31 -27.25
C LEU A 1027 -12.33 -10.92 -26.31
N GLN A 1028 -11.92 -11.51 -25.19
CA GLN A 1028 -12.86 -12.00 -24.17
C GLN A 1028 -13.73 -10.89 -23.60
N LEU A 1029 -13.14 -9.75 -23.24
CA LEU A 1029 -13.89 -8.59 -22.75
C LEU A 1029 -14.90 -8.10 -23.78
N GLN A 1030 -14.52 -8.06 -25.06
CA GLN A 1030 -15.42 -7.70 -26.14
C GLN A 1030 -16.58 -8.69 -26.26
N THR A 1031 -16.31 -10.00 -26.27
CA THR A 1031 -17.33 -11.04 -26.32
C THR A 1031 -18.24 -10.97 -25.09
N ALA A 1032 -17.67 -10.79 -23.90
CA ALA A 1032 -18.43 -10.68 -22.66
C ALA A 1032 -19.42 -9.51 -22.71
N PHE A 1033 -18.99 -8.38 -23.28
CA PHE A 1033 -19.84 -7.20 -23.45
C PHE A 1033 -20.90 -7.36 -24.55
N GLN A 1034 -20.57 -8.01 -25.66
CA GLN A 1034 -21.44 -8.10 -26.85
C GLN A 1034 -22.44 -9.25 -26.77
N ASP A 1035 -21.96 -10.43 -26.36
CA ASP A 1035 -22.67 -11.70 -26.46
C ASP A 1035 -23.00 -12.30 -25.09
N GLY A 1036 -22.37 -11.83 -24.01
CA GLY A 1036 -22.57 -12.31 -22.65
C GLY A 1036 -21.32 -12.95 -22.05
N TYR A 1037 -21.21 -12.93 -20.73
CA TYR A 1037 -20.05 -13.47 -20.01
C TYR A 1037 -19.90 -14.99 -20.23
N ALA A 1038 -20.99 -15.76 -20.22
CA ALA A 1038 -20.94 -17.19 -20.46
C ALA A 1038 -20.38 -17.54 -21.86
N ALA A 1039 -20.76 -16.77 -22.90
CA ALA A 1039 -20.19 -16.88 -24.24
C ALA A 1039 -18.67 -16.60 -24.28
N ALA A 1040 -18.17 -15.62 -23.53
CA ALA A 1040 -16.73 -15.35 -23.44
C ALA A 1040 -15.93 -16.48 -22.74
N ARG A 1041 -16.63 -17.35 -22.01
CA ARG A 1041 -16.10 -18.48 -21.23
C ARG A 1041 -16.31 -19.83 -21.90
N SER A 1042 -17.01 -19.84 -23.03
CA SER A 1042 -17.44 -21.06 -23.69
C SER A 1042 -16.30 -21.74 -24.47
N LEU A 1043 -16.48 -23.02 -24.82
CA LEU A 1043 -15.51 -23.73 -25.65
C LEU A 1043 -15.39 -23.08 -27.04
N GLU A 1044 -16.51 -22.64 -27.59
CA GLU A 1044 -16.63 -22.01 -28.90
C GLU A 1044 -15.78 -20.75 -29.00
N PHE A 1045 -15.64 -19.97 -27.92
CA PHE A 1045 -14.72 -18.83 -27.88
C PHE A 1045 -13.27 -19.28 -28.07
N TYR A 1046 -12.84 -20.31 -27.34
CA TYR A 1046 -11.46 -20.79 -27.40
C TYR A 1046 -11.13 -21.49 -28.72
N GLU A 1047 -12.11 -22.05 -29.42
CA GLU A 1047 -11.91 -22.74 -30.70
C GLU A 1047 -11.83 -21.79 -31.91
N GLN A 1048 -12.08 -20.49 -31.74
CA GLN A 1048 -11.97 -19.53 -32.84
C GLN A 1048 -10.53 -19.49 -33.39
N ASP A 1049 -10.36 -19.53 -34.72
CA ASP A 1049 -9.06 -19.61 -35.39
C ASP A 1049 -8.04 -18.55 -34.91
N HIS A 1050 -8.52 -17.32 -34.68
CA HIS A 1050 -7.66 -16.22 -34.24
C HIS A 1050 -7.32 -16.32 -32.75
N VAL A 1051 -8.20 -16.86 -31.91
CA VAL A 1051 -7.93 -17.18 -30.50
C VAL A 1051 -6.89 -18.30 -30.40
N GLN A 1052 -7.07 -19.38 -31.17
CA GLN A 1052 -6.09 -20.47 -31.27
C GLN A 1052 -4.71 -19.99 -31.74
N THR A 1053 -4.67 -19.03 -32.67
CA THR A 1053 -3.41 -18.42 -33.12
C THR A 1053 -2.70 -17.66 -31.98
N LEU A 1054 -3.44 -16.92 -31.16
CA LEU A 1054 -2.88 -16.20 -30.00
C LEU A 1054 -2.41 -17.17 -28.90
N LEU A 1055 -3.14 -18.27 -28.67
CA LEU A 1055 -2.75 -19.33 -27.74
C LEU A 1055 -1.44 -19.99 -28.17
N TRP A 1056 -1.28 -20.31 -29.46
CA TRP A 1056 -0.02 -20.80 -30.02
C TRP A 1056 1.12 -19.79 -29.92
N ALA A 1057 0.85 -18.52 -30.21
CA ALA A 1057 1.85 -17.45 -30.17
C ALA A 1057 2.46 -17.28 -28.76
N ARG A 1058 1.75 -17.69 -27.71
CA ARG A 1058 2.23 -17.71 -26.32
C ARG A 1058 3.53 -18.50 -26.14
N THR A 1059 3.73 -19.57 -26.91
CA THR A 1059 4.95 -20.41 -26.85
C THR A 1059 6.25 -19.63 -27.05
N LEU A 1060 6.19 -18.50 -27.78
CA LEU A 1060 7.30 -17.57 -27.99
C LEU A 1060 7.74 -16.86 -26.70
N GLY A 1061 6.82 -16.67 -25.75
CA GLY A 1061 7.10 -16.13 -24.42
C GLY A 1061 7.40 -17.21 -23.38
N ASP A 1062 6.71 -18.35 -23.45
CA ASP A 1062 6.90 -19.45 -22.50
C ASP A 1062 8.30 -20.09 -22.63
N THR A 1063 8.82 -20.25 -23.85
CA THR A 1063 10.15 -20.85 -24.09
C THR A 1063 11.29 -20.08 -23.40
N PRO A 1064 11.46 -18.75 -23.63
CA PRO A 1064 12.48 -17.99 -22.91
C PRO A 1064 12.24 -17.95 -21.40
N MET A 1065 10.98 -17.96 -20.91
CA MET A 1065 10.70 -18.07 -19.47
C MET A 1065 11.31 -19.35 -18.87
N ILE A 1066 11.06 -20.52 -19.48
CA ILE A 1066 11.61 -21.82 -19.05
C ILE A 1066 13.14 -21.81 -19.09
N LEU A 1067 13.74 -21.29 -20.16
CA LEU A 1067 15.19 -21.19 -20.28
C LEU A 1067 15.79 -20.27 -19.21
N GLY A 1068 15.08 -19.20 -18.84
CA GLY A 1068 15.47 -18.32 -17.75
C GLY A 1068 15.44 -19.00 -16.39
N ALA A 1069 14.38 -19.77 -16.09
CA ALA A 1069 14.28 -20.59 -14.88
C ALA A 1069 15.41 -21.62 -14.78
N LEU A 1070 15.72 -22.31 -15.89
CA LEU A 1070 16.83 -23.26 -15.98
C LEU A 1070 18.18 -22.57 -15.77
N ALA A 1071 18.41 -21.43 -16.42
CA ALA A 1071 19.65 -20.66 -16.28
C ALA A 1071 19.90 -20.23 -14.83
N PHE A 1072 18.86 -19.73 -14.15
CA PHE A 1072 18.93 -19.37 -12.73
C PHE A 1072 19.29 -20.58 -11.86
N THR A 1073 18.60 -21.69 -12.05
CA THR A 1073 18.76 -22.91 -11.24
C THR A 1073 20.15 -23.52 -11.41
N VAL A 1074 20.61 -23.66 -12.65
CA VAL A 1074 21.95 -24.16 -12.95
C VAL A 1074 23.02 -23.21 -12.40
N GLY A 1075 22.81 -21.91 -12.55
CA GLY A 1075 23.66 -20.88 -11.93
C GLY A 1075 23.75 -21.06 -10.42
N ALA A 1076 22.62 -21.16 -9.73
CA ALA A 1076 22.54 -21.33 -8.28
C ALA A 1076 23.27 -22.57 -7.79
N VAL A 1077 23.05 -23.73 -8.43
CA VAL A 1077 23.74 -24.97 -8.07
C VAL A 1077 25.25 -24.86 -8.28
N ARG A 1078 25.71 -24.32 -9.42
CA ARG A 1078 27.15 -24.20 -9.71
C ARG A 1078 27.87 -23.33 -8.69
N HIS A 1079 27.31 -22.16 -8.39
CA HIS A 1079 27.91 -21.18 -7.48
C HIS A 1079 27.95 -21.72 -6.03
N LEU A 1080 26.87 -22.34 -5.56
CA LEU A 1080 26.83 -22.95 -4.23
C LEU A 1080 27.81 -24.13 -4.09
N LEU A 1081 27.95 -24.95 -5.14
CA LEU A 1081 28.94 -26.04 -5.15
C LEU A 1081 30.38 -25.52 -5.17
N ALA A 1082 30.65 -24.37 -5.79
CA ALA A 1082 31.95 -23.72 -5.77
C ALA A 1082 32.28 -23.21 -4.35
N ALA A 1083 31.35 -22.49 -3.71
CA ALA A 1083 31.48 -22.04 -2.33
C ALA A 1083 31.81 -23.20 -1.35
N ARG A 1084 31.13 -24.35 -1.54
CA ARG A 1084 31.39 -25.56 -0.73
C ARG A 1084 32.81 -26.11 -0.87
N ARG A 1085 33.39 -26.03 -2.08
CA ARG A 1085 34.74 -26.54 -2.34
C ARG A 1085 35.78 -25.70 -1.62
N GLU A 1086 35.59 -24.39 -1.62
CA GLU A 1086 36.52 -23.47 -0.95
C GLU A 1086 36.50 -23.63 0.57
N GLN A 1087 35.32 -23.72 1.20
CA GLN A 1087 35.20 -24.00 2.64
C GLN A 1087 35.90 -25.29 3.08
N ARG A 1088 35.91 -26.32 2.24
CA ARG A 1088 36.61 -27.59 2.51
C ARG A 1088 38.13 -27.51 2.35
N VAL A 1089 38.61 -26.49 1.65
CA VAL A 1089 40.04 -26.24 1.42
C VAL A 1089 40.59 -25.29 2.49
N THR A 1090 39.77 -24.38 3.01
CA THR A 1090 40.16 -23.37 4.02
C THR A 1090 39.88 -23.77 5.47
N GLY A 1091 38.89 -24.65 5.72
CA GLY A 1091 38.59 -25.23 7.04
C GLY A 1091 39.19 -26.62 7.24
#